data_AF-A0A5N6J9F5-F1
#
_entry.id   AF-A0A5N6J9F5-F1
#
_cell.length_a   1.000
_cell.length_b   1.000
_cell.length_c   1.000
_cell.angle_alpha   90.00
_cell.angle_beta   90.00
_cell.angle_gamma   90.00
#
_symmetry.space_group_name_H-M   'P 1'
#
loop_
_entity.id
_entity.type
_entity.pdbx_description
1 polymer ?
#
loop_
_entity_poly.entity_id
_entity_poly.type
_entity_poly.pdbx_seq_one_letter_code
_entity_poly.pdbx_strand_id
1 'polypeptide(L)'
;MTNRDPEFRHQLGKFRLDSSLSSHVSTPPPSVLHHETSPLSQPPSLTTPTSLQPPPTPSHTSHHRSKRVSTACDFCRKRKKKCDFRYPNCSACTRAGVRCTIPPPGPQVASASVPRDQLENLQNRVRWLEDILRRKTGLSVADRPTGSALDGEGDLDWYQVPTVLMGRDNSHSTTSATVSASSPTESPAVGAELPNVGEIFRDQLENRRPSVARPVASAPRVLRLASLEDAERVASQYFDGIGYQYPFLHRHDFFAQLRRIYTGDVPPPDVLYTYHITIAIAMLISNAEGTQANEYYRASQETLSLSLQNEDLSAVRALLSLALWTMFSTNGPSVWHVLGSALRLATSLGLHKPRNASSVVEDEMSKRAFWSLYNLDRLVASTLARPLGIADEDISVNLPREFNDDWSEAPGASAMTIPVQVVRLRRIFSRIYRYLYNNHPPPPPAEVSLTLLHFRQELDDWRRNAPVYPPALLYSTSYYDYLYATTLLLMHRPSPRNPTPDATSIVSCGDASIQVIRSYWDSYSVGKLKWIWLTLSQIYFAGITILWCLNQNFLSVRDGHPAAWQPNDQMMRRAIQAVVVVLEEFGKRRPGVERLAETFRHHSTVIFSHLAYQQEQIHSQPQPQPPLQPQLQQQNVLVAPPVPMAATLDDVLLVDGSGNVPLIDAQLADELFYSYDCKDPQTLEILPDTLLIISATGQIQSLHPSTNPTDIPTLLTQANHNPGTTPITTLSATEFLIPGFIDTHTHAPQWSQRGLGRGIDLLTWLEQITFAHEAKLSDPIYAKQLYRAAVQGSLKQGITTACYYGSRHKDASIILAETCLAIGQRALIGKCNMNRHAPDWYVDASVDESVSDTVEFIAKVKELDGDTGLVTPVITPRFAITCDETLLSQLGTIVKQNPGIPVQTHFNESHGEVNFTRDLFPQFKNETELYDTYGLLTNRTILAHAIYPQPEEFPRLKELDCGVAHCPIPNTTMDEFMIAPVREYLSRGIKVGLGTDCGGGYSSSMLDVMRAAFMVSVAKQTETGGKDAPLSVAESFYLATLGGARVAGLEDRVGRFAPGLEFDACLVRTGVVEGIMAPIEEEDGVEGVFEKFLMTGDDRNIVRVWVRGREVKGSSSA
;
A
#
# COMPACT_ATOMS: atom_id res chain seq x y z
N MET A 1 19.76 27.56 -8.00
CA MET A 1 19.98 28.98 -7.62
C MET A 1 19.94 29.15 -6.10
N THR A 2 20.51 30.23 -5.56
CA THR A 2 20.75 30.42 -4.12
C THR A 2 19.57 31.04 -3.36
N ASN A 3 19.58 30.82 -2.03
CA ASN A 3 18.53 31.10 -1.04
C ASN A 3 18.27 32.61 -0.75
N ARG A 4 18.02 33.44 -1.77
CA ARG A 4 17.97 34.92 -1.63
C ARG A 4 16.93 35.66 -2.51
N ASP A 5 15.73 35.11 -2.71
CA ASP A 5 14.59 35.93 -3.11
C ASP A 5 13.71 36.32 -1.89
N PRO A 6 13.87 37.54 -1.33
CA PRO A 6 13.00 38.05 -0.28
C PRO A 6 11.60 38.46 -0.79
N GLU A 7 11.44 38.71 -2.08
CA GLU A 7 10.18 39.15 -2.69
C GLU A 7 9.20 37.98 -2.85
N PHE A 8 9.67 36.81 -3.27
CA PHE A 8 8.86 35.57 -3.24
C PHE A 8 8.38 35.22 -1.82
N ARG A 9 9.25 35.37 -0.81
CA ARG A 9 8.88 35.24 0.61
C ARG A 9 7.90 36.34 1.07
N HIS A 10 7.99 37.54 0.54
CA HIS A 10 7.08 38.65 0.87
C HIS A 10 5.69 38.47 0.24
N GLN A 11 5.59 37.93 -0.99
CA GLN A 11 4.33 37.61 -1.64
C GLN A 11 3.58 36.47 -0.92
N LEU A 12 4.30 35.41 -0.51
CA LEU A 12 3.74 34.35 0.35
C LEU A 12 3.50 34.81 1.81
N GLY A 13 4.20 35.86 2.26
CA GLY A 13 4.06 36.47 3.58
C GLY A 13 2.70 37.15 3.85
N LYS A 14 1.88 37.37 2.81
CA LYS A 14 0.48 37.84 2.91
C LYS A 14 -0.50 36.75 3.36
N PHE A 15 -0.05 35.92 4.30
CA PHE A 15 -0.83 34.89 5.00
C PHE A 15 -1.21 35.29 6.44
N ARG A 16 -0.92 36.53 6.84
CA ARG A 16 -1.46 37.09 8.08
C ARG A 16 -2.94 37.42 7.91
N LEU A 17 -3.70 37.16 8.97
CA LEU A 17 -5.09 37.60 9.13
C LEU A 17 -5.19 39.12 8.94
N ASP A 18 -5.95 39.55 7.93
CA ASP A 18 -6.78 40.73 8.12
C ASP A 18 -7.92 40.34 9.08
N SER A 19 -8.04 41.06 10.19
CA SER A 19 -8.98 40.76 11.28
C SER A 19 -10.44 41.17 10.99
N SER A 20 -10.78 41.41 9.72
CA SER A 20 -12.00 42.10 9.28
C SER A 20 -13.17 41.18 8.88
N LEU A 21 -12.97 39.87 8.74
CA LEU A 21 -14.00 38.91 8.30
C LEU A 21 -14.73 38.19 9.45
N SER A 22 -14.93 38.88 10.58
CA SER A 22 -15.87 38.46 11.64
C SER A 22 -17.14 39.33 11.65
N SER A 23 -17.86 39.39 10.53
CA SER A 23 -19.03 40.27 10.39
C SER A 23 -20.18 39.74 9.53
N HIS A 24 -20.49 38.44 9.62
CA HIS A 24 -21.86 37.97 9.34
C HIS A 24 -22.57 37.53 10.61
N VAL A 25 -23.04 38.56 11.34
CA VAL A 25 -24.07 38.44 12.37
C VAL A 25 -25.36 38.02 11.66
N SER A 26 -25.90 36.85 12.02
CA SER A 26 -27.28 36.50 11.66
C SER A 26 -28.23 37.29 12.57
N THR A 27 -29.01 38.20 11.98
CA THR A 27 -30.07 38.92 12.69
C THR A 27 -31.29 38.00 12.96
N PRO A 28 -32.07 38.26 14.03
CA PRO A 28 -33.03 37.30 14.56
C PRO A 28 -34.44 37.44 13.94
N PRO A 29 -35.27 36.37 13.98
CA PRO A 29 -36.72 36.51 13.84
C PRO A 29 -37.34 37.13 15.12
N PRO A 30 -38.51 37.78 15.02
CA PRO A 30 -38.99 38.72 16.03
C PRO A 30 -39.63 38.06 17.27
N SER A 31 -39.58 38.79 18.38
CA SER A 31 -40.14 38.41 19.68
C SER A 31 -41.59 38.87 19.86
N VAL A 32 -42.47 37.98 20.36
CA VAL A 32 -43.73 38.34 21.03
C VAL A 32 -43.96 37.43 22.26
N LEU A 33 -43.49 37.94 23.40
CA LEU A 33 -44.05 37.93 24.77
C LEU A 33 -45.11 36.89 25.26
N HIS A 34 -44.84 36.41 26.49
CA HIS A 34 -45.75 35.89 27.54
C HIS A 34 -46.52 34.56 27.27
N HIS A 35 -46.43 33.52 28.11
CA HIS A 35 -46.74 33.56 29.55
C HIS A 35 -46.02 32.49 30.40
N GLU A 36 -45.96 32.72 31.71
CA GLU A 36 -45.50 31.76 32.74
C GLU A 36 -46.55 30.67 33.05
N THR A 37 -46.12 29.45 33.41
CA THR A 37 -46.37 28.78 34.72
C THR A 37 -46.05 27.27 34.66
N SER A 38 -45.59 26.71 35.79
CA SER A 38 -45.42 25.26 36.03
C SER A 38 -46.64 24.70 36.82
N PRO A 39 -46.59 23.47 37.38
CA PRO A 39 -46.36 22.12 36.81
C PRO A 39 -47.59 21.21 37.05
N LEU A 40 -47.54 19.90 36.67
CA LEU A 40 -47.94 18.73 37.51
C LEU A 40 -48.22 17.41 36.76
N SER A 41 -48.02 16.30 37.49
CA SER A 41 -48.67 14.97 37.39
C SER A 41 -48.53 14.07 36.14
N GLN A 42 -47.82 12.95 36.33
CA GLN A 42 -48.12 11.62 35.74
C GLN A 42 -49.38 11.00 36.42
N PRO A 43 -49.79 9.75 36.09
CA PRO A 43 -50.26 9.21 34.82
C PRO A 43 -51.72 8.68 34.98
N PRO A 44 -52.28 7.93 34.00
CA PRO A 44 -52.35 6.48 34.24
C PRO A 44 -52.23 5.59 32.98
N SER A 45 -52.21 4.28 33.23
CA SER A 45 -52.06 3.19 32.27
C SER A 45 -53.38 2.42 32.07
N LEU A 46 -53.55 1.69 30.94
CA LEU A 46 -53.83 0.23 30.89
C LEU A 46 -54.50 -0.28 29.58
N THR A 47 -54.15 -1.54 29.28
CA THR A 47 -54.94 -2.63 28.62
C THR A 47 -55.12 -2.77 27.10
N THR A 48 -54.65 -3.92 26.63
CA THR A 48 -54.91 -4.70 25.39
C THR A 48 -56.28 -5.40 25.38
N PRO A 49 -56.77 -5.87 24.21
CA PRO A 49 -56.71 -7.31 23.82
C PRO A 49 -56.30 -7.53 22.32
N THR A 50 -55.59 -8.59 21.86
CA THR A 50 -55.83 -10.06 21.88
C THR A 50 -56.96 -10.50 20.90
N SER A 51 -56.82 -11.41 19.92
CA SER A 51 -55.71 -12.18 19.28
C SER A 51 -56.24 -12.96 18.03
N LEU A 52 -55.42 -13.69 17.23
CA LEU A 52 -55.66 -15.07 16.66
C LEU A 52 -54.80 -15.49 15.43
N GLN A 53 -54.23 -16.70 15.49
CA GLN A 53 -53.70 -17.60 14.43
C GLN A 53 -54.02 -19.05 14.89
N PRO A 54 -54.25 -20.07 14.02
CA PRO A 54 -53.16 -20.94 13.46
C PRO A 54 -53.61 -21.70 12.16
N PRO A 55 -53.08 -22.90 11.74
CA PRO A 55 -51.80 -23.61 11.95
C PRO A 55 -51.07 -24.04 10.63
N PRO A 56 -49.87 -24.66 10.73
CA PRO A 56 -49.60 -25.92 9.98
C PRO A 56 -48.79 -26.99 10.76
N THR A 57 -48.90 -28.26 10.37
CA THR A 57 -48.20 -29.45 10.93
C THR A 57 -48.29 -30.66 9.95
N PRO A 58 -47.55 -31.78 10.12
CA PRO A 58 -46.11 -31.95 10.46
C PRO A 58 -45.41 -33.11 9.68
N SER A 59 -44.07 -33.25 9.74
CA SER A 59 -43.42 -34.60 9.65
C SER A 59 -41.96 -34.69 10.17
N HIS A 60 -41.86 -35.20 11.39
CA HIS A 60 -40.88 -36.17 11.91
C HIS A 60 -39.35 -35.93 12.00
N THR A 61 -38.87 -36.30 13.20
CA THR A 61 -37.52 -36.16 13.75
C THR A 61 -36.75 -37.48 13.78
N SER A 62 -35.41 -37.44 13.67
CA SER A 62 -34.53 -38.47 14.24
C SER A 62 -34.01 -38.02 15.62
N HIS A 63 -33.99 -38.93 16.59
CA HIS A 63 -33.65 -38.61 17.99
C HIS A 63 -32.16 -38.83 18.31
N HIS A 64 -31.40 -37.74 18.46
CA HIS A 64 -30.14 -37.82 19.22
C HIS A 64 -30.42 -37.92 20.73
N ARG A 65 -29.84 -38.93 21.40
CA ARG A 65 -29.84 -39.03 22.87
C ARG A 65 -29.18 -37.80 23.48
N SER A 66 -29.94 -37.02 24.25
CA SER A 66 -29.43 -35.83 24.94
C SER A 66 -28.38 -36.22 26.00
N LYS A 67 -27.15 -35.70 25.87
CA LYS A 67 -26.14 -35.69 26.94
C LYS A 67 -26.73 -34.96 28.16
N ARG A 68 -27.02 -35.69 29.25
CA ARG A 68 -27.48 -35.09 30.52
C ARG A 68 -26.32 -34.37 31.22
N VAL A 69 -26.33 -33.04 31.18
CA VAL A 69 -25.44 -32.19 31.98
C VAL A 69 -26.11 -31.91 33.32
N SER A 70 -25.48 -32.25 34.46
CA SER A 70 -26.09 -32.13 35.80
C SER A 70 -26.08 -30.70 36.39
N THR A 71 -25.27 -29.79 35.85
CA THR A 71 -25.11 -28.42 36.38
C THR A 71 -26.14 -27.45 35.79
N ALA A 72 -26.83 -26.68 36.64
CA ALA A 72 -27.78 -25.66 36.19
C ALA A 72 -27.05 -24.48 35.54
N CYS A 73 -27.61 -23.92 34.46
CA CYS A 73 -27.02 -22.78 33.77
C CYS A 73 -27.17 -21.48 34.56
N ASP A 74 -26.30 -20.50 34.28
CA ASP A 74 -26.23 -19.25 35.04
C ASP A 74 -27.52 -18.43 34.96
N PHE A 75 -28.22 -18.45 33.83
CA PHE A 75 -29.50 -17.78 33.69
C PHE A 75 -30.58 -18.36 34.63
N CYS A 76 -30.70 -19.70 34.68
CA CYS A 76 -31.62 -20.37 35.60
C CYS A 76 -31.22 -20.19 37.06
N ARG A 77 -29.91 -20.26 37.35
CA ARG A 77 -29.32 -20.05 38.68
C ARG A 77 -29.60 -18.64 39.20
N LYS A 78 -29.25 -17.59 38.44
CA LYS A 78 -29.49 -16.18 38.79
C LYS A 78 -30.97 -15.86 38.98
N ARG A 79 -31.86 -16.44 38.17
CA ARG A 79 -33.33 -16.23 38.29
C ARG A 79 -34.03 -17.21 39.23
N LYS A 80 -33.30 -18.08 39.95
CA LYS A 80 -33.84 -19.12 40.85
C LYS A 80 -34.93 -20.00 40.21
N LYS A 81 -34.84 -20.27 38.90
CA LYS A 81 -35.79 -21.12 38.15
C LYS A 81 -35.19 -22.50 37.88
N LYS A 82 -36.02 -23.54 37.87
CA LYS A 82 -35.59 -24.93 37.61
C LYS A 82 -35.07 -25.06 36.16
N CYS A 83 -33.80 -25.40 36.02
CA CYS A 83 -33.21 -25.80 34.74
C CYS A 83 -33.71 -27.20 34.35
N ASP A 84 -34.06 -27.41 33.08
CA ASP A 84 -34.44 -28.73 32.54
C ASP A 84 -33.26 -29.46 31.86
N PHE A 85 -32.07 -28.88 31.94
CA PHE A 85 -30.78 -29.45 31.53
C PHE A 85 -30.63 -29.84 30.06
N ARG A 86 -31.58 -29.47 29.18
CA ARG A 86 -31.46 -29.69 27.73
C ARG A 86 -30.19 -29.02 27.17
N TYR A 87 -29.68 -29.62 26.09
CA TYR A 87 -28.47 -29.23 25.38
C TYR A 87 -28.81 -28.90 23.92
N PRO A 88 -28.21 -27.87 23.30
CA PRO A 88 -27.24 -26.93 23.88
C PRO A 88 -27.87 -25.91 24.84
N ASN A 89 -29.13 -25.53 24.61
CA ASN A 89 -29.88 -24.59 25.45
C ASN A 89 -30.98 -25.30 26.27
N CYS A 90 -31.13 -24.90 27.54
CA CYS A 90 -32.25 -25.34 28.39
C CYS A 90 -33.56 -24.62 27.97
N SER A 91 -34.73 -25.24 28.12
CA SER A 91 -36.00 -24.65 27.64
C SER A 91 -36.40 -23.36 28.35
N ALA A 92 -35.82 -23.05 29.51
CA ALA A 92 -35.97 -21.74 30.15
C ALA A 92 -35.10 -20.65 29.51
N CYS A 93 -33.90 -20.98 29.03
CA CYS A 93 -33.04 -20.09 28.24
C CYS A 93 -33.63 -19.83 26.85
N THR A 94 -34.05 -20.90 26.15
CA THR A 94 -34.63 -20.81 24.79
C THR A 94 -35.86 -19.91 24.76
N ARG A 95 -36.80 -20.06 25.71
CA ARG A 95 -38.00 -19.20 25.81
C ARG A 95 -37.70 -17.75 26.21
N ALA A 96 -36.51 -17.48 26.74
CA ALA A 96 -36.09 -16.14 27.13
C ALA A 96 -35.13 -15.48 26.11
N GLY A 97 -34.86 -16.13 24.97
CA GLY A 97 -33.97 -15.61 23.93
C GLY A 97 -32.50 -15.49 24.35
N VAL A 98 -32.08 -16.13 25.45
CA VAL A 98 -30.73 -16.01 26.01
C VAL A 98 -29.91 -17.28 25.84
N ARG A 99 -28.59 -17.14 25.63
CA ARG A 99 -27.68 -18.28 25.52
C ARG A 99 -27.48 -18.98 26.87
N CYS A 100 -27.46 -20.30 26.85
CA CYS A 100 -27.29 -21.13 28.04
C CYS A 100 -25.81 -21.26 28.40
N THR A 101 -25.36 -20.46 29.37
CA THR A 101 -23.98 -20.46 29.86
C THR A 101 -23.85 -21.21 31.19
N ILE A 102 -22.65 -21.72 31.46
CA ILE A 102 -22.25 -22.37 32.71
C ILE A 102 -21.06 -21.61 33.34
N PRO A 103 -20.88 -21.69 34.66
CA PRO A 103 -19.67 -21.17 35.30
C PRO A 103 -18.44 -21.93 34.77
N PRO A 104 -17.28 -21.27 34.59
CA PRO A 104 -16.05 -21.98 34.25
C PRO A 104 -15.67 -22.98 35.36
N PRO A 105 -15.20 -24.19 35.00
CA PRO A 105 -14.71 -25.15 35.98
C PRO A 105 -13.30 -24.76 36.46
N GLY A 106 -13.18 -24.30 37.70
CA GLY A 106 -11.90 -24.04 38.37
C GLY A 106 -11.81 -22.64 38.98
N PRO A 107 -11.01 -22.44 40.05
CA PRO A 107 -10.99 -21.20 40.82
C PRO A 107 -10.13 -20.05 40.23
N GLN A 108 -9.53 -20.21 39.04
CA GLN A 108 -8.47 -19.32 38.54
C GLN A 108 -8.71 -18.70 37.14
N VAL A 109 -9.95 -18.69 36.61
CA VAL A 109 -10.25 -18.05 35.31
C VAL A 109 -11.26 -16.90 35.48
N ALA A 110 -10.94 -15.74 34.91
CA ALA A 110 -11.66 -14.49 35.14
C ALA A 110 -13.11 -14.49 34.62
N SER A 111 -14.06 -14.31 35.57
CA SER A 111 -15.44 -13.77 35.51
C SER A 111 -16.45 -14.14 34.39
N ALA A 112 -16.05 -14.65 33.23
CA ALA A 112 -16.95 -14.86 32.09
C ALA A 112 -17.67 -16.22 32.13
N SER A 113 -19.01 -16.20 32.11
CA SER A 113 -19.84 -17.41 31.97
C SER A 113 -19.67 -18.04 30.59
N VAL A 114 -19.24 -19.29 30.53
CA VAL A 114 -18.88 -20.02 29.30
C VAL A 114 -20.13 -20.62 28.64
N PRO A 115 -20.38 -20.45 27.34
CA PRO A 115 -21.42 -21.19 26.62
C PRO A 115 -21.29 -22.70 26.78
N ARG A 116 -22.43 -23.38 27.02
CA ARG A 116 -22.44 -24.84 27.28
C ARG A 116 -21.89 -25.67 26.10
N ASP A 117 -21.93 -25.14 24.89
CA ASP A 117 -21.41 -25.72 23.65
C ASP A 117 -19.90 -25.45 23.41
N GLN A 118 -19.26 -24.56 24.17
CA GLN A 118 -17.88 -24.13 23.89
C GLN A 118 -16.86 -25.27 24.00
N LEU A 119 -17.00 -26.20 24.96
CA LEU A 119 -16.07 -27.33 25.07
C LEU A 119 -16.14 -28.26 23.86
N GLU A 120 -17.34 -28.53 23.34
CA GLU A 120 -17.53 -29.38 22.16
C GLU A 120 -17.04 -28.68 20.89
N ASN A 121 -17.27 -27.36 20.77
CA ASN A 121 -16.72 -26.55 19.69
C ASN A 121 -15.18 -26.51 19.73
N LEU A 122 -14.57 -26.37 20.92
CA LEU A 122 -13.11 -26.42 21.08
C LEU A 122 -12.55 -27.82 20.76
N GLN A 123 -13.18 -28.89 21.23
CA GLN A 123 -12.77 -30.27 20.89
C GLN A 123 -12.91 -30.58 19.40
N ASN A 124 -13.96 -30.08 18.75
CA ASN A 124 -14.13 -30.21 17.29
C ASN A 124 -13.09 -29.36 16.54
N ARG A 125 -12.75 -28.16 17.05
CA ARG A 125 -11.73 -27.29 16.45
C ARG A 125 -10.32 -27.86 16.61
N VAL A 126 -10.01 -28.46 17.76
CA VAL A 126 -8.74 -29.17 17.99
C VAL A 126 -8.65 -30.38 17.04
N ARG A 127 -9.67 -31.24 16.98
CA ARG A 127 -9.69 -32.37 16.02
C ARG A 127 -9.53 -31.93 14.56
N TRP A 128 -10.11 -30.79 14.18
CA TRP A 128 -9.93 -30.20 12.84
C TRP A 128 -8.51 -29.65 12.60
N LEU A 129 -7.88 -29.04 13.62
CA LEU A 129 -6.49 -28.60 13.55
C LEU A 129 -5.52 -29.78 13.48
N GLU A 130 -5.74 -30.83 14.27
CA GLU A 130 -4.95 -32.07 14.27
C GLU A 130 -5.05 -32.80 12.92
N ASP A 131 -6.25 -32.87 12.33
CA ASP A 131 -6.48 -33.42 10.99
C ASP A 131 -5.78 -32.57 9.90
N ILE A 132 -5.82 -31.24 9.99
CA ILE A 132 -5.03 -30.38 9.08
C ILE A 132 -3.52 -30.61 9.24
N LEU A 133 -3.02 -30.70 10.47
CA LEU A 133 -1.61 -30.98 10.76
C LEU A 133 -1.21 -32.32 10.14
N ARG A 134 -2.01 -33.37 10.37
CA ARG A 134 -1.80 -34.71 9.80
C ARG A 134 -1.82 -34.71 8.28
N ARG A 135 -2.77 -34.02 7.64
CA ARG A 135 -2.84 -33.91 6.17
C ARG A 135 -1.68 -33.13 5.56
N LYS A 136 -1.23 -32.05 6.20
CA LYS A 136 -0.18 -31.16 5.67
C LYS A 136 1.25 -31.59 5.96
N THR A 137 1.47 -32.33 7.05
CA THR A 137 2.83 -32.68 7.53
C THR A 137 3.04 -34.18 7.75
N GLY A 138 2.02 -35.02 7.59
CA GLY A 138 2.04 -36.44 7.92
C GLY A 138 2.03 -36.75 9.44
N LEU A 139 2.31 -35.76 10.29
CA LEU A 139 2.50 -35.96 11.73
C LEU A 139 1.16 -36.13 12.48
N SER A 140 1.03 -37.25 13.22
CA SER A 140 -0.06 -37.44 14.18
C SER A 140 0.33 -36.91 15.56
N VAL A 141 -0.46 -35.95 16.05
CA VAL A 141 -0.30 -35.30 17.37
C VAL A 141 -1.42 -35.63 18.36
N ALA A 142 -2.48 -36.30 17.93
CA ALA A 142 -3.71 -36.54 18.73
C ALA A 142 -3.49 -37.32 20.04
N ASP A 143 -2.43 -38.15 20.11
CA ASP A 143 -2.08 -38.95 21.28
C ASP A 143 -0.83 -38.40 22.04
N ARG A 144 -0.30 -37.22 21.66
CA ARG A 144 0.92 -36.66 22.25
C ARG A 144 0.62 -35.71 23.42
N PRO A 145 1.36 -35.77 24.54
CA PRO A 145 1.23 -34.80 25.63
C PRO A 145 1.51 -33.37 25.17
N THR A 146 0.71 -32.40 25.65
CA THR A 146 0.92 -30.98 25.33
C THR A 146 2.31 -30.53 25.79
N GLY A 147 3.17 -30.13 24.85
CA GLY A 147 4.54 -29.69 25.11
C GLY A 147 5.64 -30.71 24.85
N SER A 148 5.33 -31.93 24.38
CA SER A 148 6.36 -32.88 23.91
C SER A 148 6.99 -32.40 22.59
N ALA A 149 8.31 -32.49 22.47
CA ALA A 149 9.03 -32.18 21.24
C ALA A 149 8.63 -33.11 20.07
N LEU A 150 8.87 -32.65 18.84
CA LEU A 150 8.71 -33.43 17.62
C LEU A 150 10.10 -33.92 17.19
N ASP A 151 10.40 -35.19 17.42
CA ASP A 151 11.64 -35.80 16.93
C ASP A 151 11.56 -35.99 15.40
N GLY A 152 12.37 -35.22 14.68
CA GLY A 152 12.51 -35.26 13.23
C GLY A 152 13.38 -34.10 12.75
N GLU A 153 14.39 -34.37 11.92
CA GLU A 153 15.34 -33.36 11.47
C GLU A 153 14.64 -32.27 10.64
N GLY A 154 14.62 -31.06 11.19
CA GLY A 154 14.09 -29.85 10.56
C GLY A 154 14.74 -28.63 11.20
N ASP A 155 15.18 -27.68 10.37
CA ASP A 155 16.11 -26.61 10.77
C ASP A 155 15.71 -25.86 12.04
N LEU A 156 16.68 -25.76 12.95
CA LEU A 156 16.58 -25.06 14.23
C LEU A 156 16.60 -23.52 14.11
N ASP A 157 16.69 -22.98 12.89
CA ASP A 157 16.98 -21.56 12.65
C ASP A 157 15.76 -20.63 12.53
N TRP A 158 14.52 -21.15 12.57
CA TRP A 158 13.32 -20.31 12.47
C TRP A 158 13.02 -19.44 13.71
N TYR A 159 13.89 -19.47 14.74
CA TYR A 159 13.73 -18.68 15.98
C TYR A 159 15.01 -17.93 16.44
N GLN A 160 15.87 -17.50 15.52
CA GLN A 160 16.95 -16.56 15.87
C GLN A 160 16.44 -15.11 15.97
N VAL A 161 16.32 -14.61 17.21
CA VAL A 161 16.18 -13.18 17.53
C VAL A 161 17.46 -12.45 17.06
N PRO A 162 17.39 -11.24 16.47
CA PRO A 162 18.58 -10.56 15.93
C PRO A 162 19.73 -10.44 16.93
N THR A 163 20.86 -11.06 16.58
CA THR A 163 22.08 -11.26 17.39
C THR A 163 22.89 -9.97 17.66
N VAL A 164 22.22 -8.82 17.66
CA VAL A 164 22.81 -7.48 17.89
C VAL A 164 22.87 -7.13 19.39
N LEU A 165 22.16 -7.88 20.25
CA LEU A 165 22.04 -7.58 21.70
C LEU A 165 22.97 -8.40 22.62
N MET A 166 23.74 -9.37 22.13
CA MET A 166 24.67 -10.13 22.98
C MET A 166 26.04 -10.36 22.32
N GLY A 167 27.07 -9.81 22.95
CA GLY A 167 28.47 -10.08 22.64
C GLY A 167 28.88 -11.51 23.02
N ARG A 168 29.78 -12.07 22.23
CA ARG A 168 30.23 -13.48 22.21
C ARG A 168 31.04 -13.86 23.46
N ASP A 169 30.88 -15.09 23.95
CA ASP A 169 31.92 -16.16 23.89
C ASP A 169 31.72 -17.31 24.87
N ASN A 170 32.06 -18.52 24.41
CA ASN A 170 31.86 -19.79 25.09
C ASN A 170 33.02 -20.10 26.04
N SER A 171 32.77 -20.25 27.35
CA SER A 171 33.69 -20.95 28.27
C SER A 171 32.96 -21.43 29.52
N HIS A 172 33.14 -22.71 29.87
CA HIS A 172 32.55 -23.33 31.06
C HIS A 172 33.23 -22.85 32.34
N SER A 173 32.42 -22.58 33.38
CA SER A 173 32.83 -22.75 34.78
C SER A 173 31.59 -22.86 35.67
N THR A 174 31.35 -24.04 36.23
CA THR A 174 30.34 -24.26 37.27
C THR A 174 30.91 -23.96 38.64
N THR A 175 30.35 -23.00 39.36
CA THR A 175 30.48 -22.91 40.82
C THR A 175 29.13 -22.64 41.48
N SER A 176 28.85 -23.39 42.53
CA SER A 176 27.66 -23.27 43.37
C SER A 176 28.05 -22.56 44.67
N ALA A 177 27.25 -21.59 45.11
CA ALA A 177 27.33 -21.05 46.47
C ALA A 177 25.96 -20.50 46.94
N THR A 178 25.66 -20.79 48.20
CA THR A 178 24.38 -20.63 48.89
C THR A 178 24.34 -19.39 49.81
N VAL A 179 23.20 -19.21 50.51
CA VAL A 179 22.97 -18.38 51.72
C VAL A 179 23.09 -16.83 51.58
N SER A 180 22.36 -15.98 52.33
CA SER A 180 21.37 -16.15 53.43
C SER A 180 20.25 -15.11 53.33
N ALA A 181 19.08 -15.40 53.92
CA ALA A 181 18.09 -14.39 54.25
C ALA A 181 18.29 -13.86 55.69
N SER A 182 18.04 -12.57 55.91
CA SER A 182 17.83 -12.01 57.25
C SER A 182 16.89 -10.80 57.18
N SER A 183 15.64 -11.00 57.59
CA SER A 183 14.71 -9.95 57.99
C SER A 183 15.07 -9.44 59.40
N PRO A 184 14.53 -8.30 59.85
CA PRO A 184 13.36 -8.46 60.73
C PRO A 184 12.25 -7.40 60.57
N THR A 185 11.02 -7.91 60.67
CA THR A 185 9.88 -7.40 61.45
C THR A 185 9.34 -5.97 61.23
N GLU A 186 8.16 -5.90 60.61
CA GLU A 186 6.98 -5.37 61.29
C GLU A 186 5.74 -6.17 60.83
N SER A 187 4.70 -6.26 61.66
CA SER A 187 3.43 -6.93 61.32
C SER A 187 2.28 -6.00 61.64
N PRO A 188 1.27 -5.92 60.76
CA PRO A 188 -0.07 -6.04 61.31
C PRO A 188 -1.08 -6.81 60.44
N ALA A 189 -2.10 -7.30 61.15
CA ALA A 189 -3.48 -7.53 60.71
C ALA A 189 -3.78 -8.67 59.70
N VAL A 190 -4.49 -9.68 60.21
CA VAL A 190 -5.27 -10.65 59.44
C VAL A 190 -6.51 -9.95 58.87
N GLY A 191 -6.60 -9.78 57.55
CA GLY A 191 -7.82 -9.26 56.92
C GLY A 191 -7.70 -8.94 55.43
N ALA A 192 -8.43 -9.72 54.62
CA ALA A 192 -8.60 -9.62 53.17
C ALA A 192 -7.40 -10.04 52.27
N GLU A 193 -7.79 -10.65 51.15
CA GLU A 193 -6.97 -11.18 50.04
C GLU A 193 -6.07 -12.41 50.35
N LEU A 194 -6.31 -13.49 49.62
CA LEU A 194 -5.37 -14.62 49.52
C LEU A 194 -4.17 -14.13 48.71
N PRO A 195 -2.92 -14.35 49.15
CA PRO A 195 -1.77 -13.83 48.44
C PRO A 195 -1.72 -14.44 47.04
N ASN A 196 -1.73 -13.56 46.04
CA ASN A 196 -1.59 -13.96 44.66
C ASN A 196 -0.20 -14.58 44.48
N VAL A 197 -0.14 -15.85 44.10
CA VAL A 197 1.15 -16.54 43.86
C VAL A 197 1.94 -15.82 42.75
N GLY A 198 1.24 -15.21 41.79
CA GLY A 198 1.84 -14.34 40.78
C GLY A 198 2.33 -12.99 41.30
N GLU A 199 1.99 -12.57 42.52
CA GLU A 199 2.58 -11.41 43.20
C GLU A 199 3.80 -11.80 44.03
N ILE A 200 3.76 -12.95 44.72
CA ILE A 200 4.93 -13.50 45.40
C ILE A 200 6.08 -13.75 44.41
N PHE A 201 5.79 -14.34 43.23
CA PHE A 201 6.80 -14.50 42.20
C PHE A 201 7.18 -13.19 41.50
N ARG A 202 6.25 -12.24 41.35
CA ARG A 202 6.55 -10.92 40.78
C ARG A 202 7.56 -10.18 41.65
N ASP A 203 7.34 -10.11 42.96
CA ASP A 203 8.25 -9.46 43.90
C ASP A 203 9.63 -10.15 43.96
N GLN A 204 9.69 -11.48 43.75
CA GLN A 204 10.97 -12.21 43.63
C GLN A 204 11.68 -12.06 42.28
N LEU A 205 10.96 -11.77 41.19
CA LEU A 205 11.55 -11.49 39.87
C LEU A 205 11.95 -10.01 39.73
N GLU A 206 11.12 -9.08 40.22
CA GLU A 206 11.36 -7.62 40.16
C GLU A 206 12.50 -7.19 41.10
N ASN A 207 12.74 -7.91 42.21
CA ASN A 207 13.90 -7.66 43.09
C ASN A 207 15.17 -8.45 42.70
N ARG A 208 15.29 -8.94 41.47
CA ARG A 208 16.57 -9.50 40.98
C ARG A 208 17.64 -8.41 40.89
N ARG A 209 18.57 -8.41 41.85
CA ARG A 209 19.78 -7.56 41.77
C ARG A 209 20.50 -7.80 40.44
N PRO A 210 20.95 -6.74 39.74
CA PRO A 210 21.61 -6.88 38.46
C PRO A 210 22.87 -7.75 38.58
N SER A 211 23.06 -8.64 37.59
CA SER A 211 24.30 -9.41 37.45
C SER A 211 25.47 -8.44 37.33
N VAL A 212 26.51 -8.62 38.15
CA VAL A 212 27.72 -7.80 38.10
C VAL A 212 28.31 -7.82 36.69
N ALA A 213 28.62 -6.64 36.14
CA ALA A 213 29.21 -6.52 34.81
C ALA A 213 30.57 -7.24 34.74
N ARG A 214 30.80 -8.02 33.68
CA ARG A 214 32.19 -8.29 33.25
C ARG A 214 32.79 -6.95 32.79
N PRO A 215 34.04 -6.63 33.18
CA PRO A 215 34.67 -5.38 32.76
C PRO A 215 34.80 -5.33 31.23
N VAL A 216 34.42 -4.20 30.63
CA VAL A 216 34.68 -3.93 29.21
C VAL A 216 36.19 -3.78 29.02
N ALA A 217 36.74 -4.39 27.98
CA ALA A 217 38.19 -4.44 27.74
C ALA A 217 38.84 -3.08 27.42
N SER A 218 38.04 -2.03 27.22
CA SER A 218 38.49 -0.65 27.01
C SER A 218 37.51 0.33 27.69
N ALA A 219 38.02 1.50 28.09
CA ALA A 219 37.18 2.57 28.61
C ALA A 219 36.36 3.23 27.49
N PRO A 220 35.05 3.53 27.68
CA PRO A 220 34.20 4.12 26.66
C PRO A 220 34.67 5.54 26.28
N ARG A 221 34.53 5.89 24.99
CA ARG A 221 35.13 7.12 24.45
C ARG A 221 34.27 8.35 24.73
N VAL A 222 34.77 9.25 25.57
CA VAL A 222 34.10 10.54 25.88
C VAL A 222 34.34 11.57 24.76
N LEU A 223 33.47 11.59 23.73
CA LEU A 223 33.42 12.68 22.75
C LEU A 223 33.01 14.01 23.41
N ARG A 224 33.56 15.13 22.92
CA ARG A 224 33.24 16.51 23.36
C ARG A 224 33.20 17.45 22.15
N LEU A 225 32.32 18.45 22.20
CA LEU A 225 32.32 19.59 21.29
C LEU A 225 33.45 20.56 21.66
N ALA A 226 33.80 21.46 20.73
CA ALA A 226 34.95 22.36 20.81
C ALA A 226 35.02 23.19 22.11
N SER A 227 33.87 23.59 22.64
CA SER A 227 33.77 24.33 23.91
C SER A 227 32.61 23.82 24.77
N LEU A 228 32.66 24.11 26.07
CA LEU A 228 31.54 23.89 27.00
C LEU A 228 30.32 24.72 26.57
N GLU A 229 30.54 25.98 26.20
CA GLU A 229 29.50 26.89 25.74
C GLU A 229 28.76 26.36 24.49
N ASP A 230 29.48 25.79 23.52
CA ASP A 230 28.86 25.13 22.36
C ASP A 230 28.04 23.90 22.76
N ALA A 231 28.53 23.09 23.70
CA ALA A 231 27.78 21.93 24.18
C ALA A 231 26.52 22.32 24.95
N GLU A 232 26.58 23.38 25.77
CA GLU A 232 25.41 23.93 26.46
C GLU A 232 24.41 24.55 25.48
N ARG A 233 24.88 25.30 24.49
CA ARG A 233 24.07 25.91 23.43
C ARG A 233 23.37 24.84 22.58
N VAL A 234 24.08 23.79 22.17
CA VAL A 234 23.50 22.66 21.42
C VAL A 234 22.51 21.90 22.30
N ALA A 235 22.88 21.52 23.52
CA ALA A 235 21.98 20.82 24.43
C ALA A 235 20.68 21.60 24.72
N SER A 236 20.75 22.93 24.81
CA SER A 236 19.56 23.79 25.01
C SER A 236 18.50 23.56 23.94
N GLN A 237 18.91 23.38 22.67
CA GLN A 237 18.03 23.13 21.53
C GLN A 237 17.21 21.83 21.66
N TYR A 238 17.74 20.80 22.33
CA TYR A 238 16.95 19.63 22.70
C TYR A 238 15.87 20.00 23.72
N PHE A 239 16.23 20.66 24.82
CA PHE A 239 15.31 20.96 25.91
C PHE A 239 14.23 21.97 25.52
N ASP A 240 14.57 23.04 24.80
CA ASP A 240 13.60 24.01 24.29
C ASP A 240 12.70 23.43 23.18
N GLY A 241 13.22 22.44 22.43
CA GLY A 241 12.55 21.80 21.31
C GLY A 241 11.76 20.54 21.69
N ILE A 242 12.38 19.37 21.57
CA ILE A 242 11.71 18.07 21.69
C ILE A 242 11.60 17.59 23.14
N GLY A 243 12.57 17.93 24.00
CA GLY A 243 12.57 17.62 25.43
C GLY A 243 11.41 18.26 26.16
N TYR A 244 11.00 19.48 25.75
CA TYR A 244 9.78 20.12 26.25
C TYR A 244 8.51 19.30 25.96
N GLN A 245 8.44 18.60 24.82
CA GLN A 245 7.30 17.75 24.45
C GLN A 245 7.34 16.37 25.15
N TYR A 246 8.53 15.89 25.50
CA TYR A 246 8.78 14.60 26.15
C TYR A 246 9.75 14.79 27.34
N PRO A 247 9.28 15.33 28.47
CA PRO A 247 10.13 15.86 29.57
C PRO A 247 10.70 14.77 30.50
N PHE A 248 11.18 13.65 29.95
CA PHE A 248 11.72 12.51 30.70
C PHE A 248 13.17 12.71 31.19
N LEU A 249 13.86 13.74 30.68
CA LEU A 249 15.15 14.23 31.19
C LEU A 249 14.94 15.54 31.95
N HIS A 250 15.61 15.70 33.09
CA HIS A 250 15.58 16.95 33.86
C HIS A 250 16.67 17.91 33.37
N ARG A 251 16.30 19.16 33.09
CA ARG A 251 17.20 20.17 32.51
C ARG A 251 18.41 20.44 33.41
N HIS A 252 18.21 20.87 34.66
CA HIS A 252 19.33 21.26 35.51
C HIS A 252 20.33 20.12 35.76
N ASP A 253 19.85 18.89 35.97
CA ASP A 253 20.73 17.74 36.17
C ASP A 253 21.57 17.44 34.93
N PHE A 254 20.97 17.50 33.73
CA PHE A 254 21.70 17.29 32.49
C PHE A 254 22.83 18.31 32.31
N PHE A 255 22.54 19.61 32.51
CA PHE A 255 23.56 20.66 32.40
C PHE A 255 24.64 20.56 33.49
N ALA A 256 24.28 20.13 34.71
CA ALA A 256 25.24 19.86 35.76
C ALA A 256 26.20 18.72 35.40
N GLN A 257 25.69 17.60 34.86
CA GLN A 257 26.54 16.49 34.41
C GLN A 257 27.37 16.87 33.17
N LEU A 258 26.81 17.61 32.22
CA LEU A 258 27.54 18.11 31.04
C LEU A 258 28.74 18.95 31.45
N ARG A 259 28.59 19.87 32.41
CA ARG A 259 29.71 20.66 32.96
C ARG A 259 30.80 19.77 33.56
N ARG A 260 30.42 18.73 34.32
CA ARG A 260 31.37 17.77 34.91
C ARG A 260 32.15 16.97 33.86
N ILE A 261 31.49 16.57 32.77
CA ILE A 261 32.15 15.93 31.63
C ILE A 261 33.23 16.85 31.04
N TYR A 262 33.01 18.17 31.02
CA TYR A 262 33.98 19.17 30.56
C TYR A 262 35.08 19.52 31.58
N THR A 263 34.85 19.36 32.89
CA THR A 263 35.93 19.49 33.90
C THR A 263 36.86 18.28 33.97
N GLY A 264 36.53 17.20 33.25
CA GLY A 264 37.36 15.99 33.15
C GLY A 264 36.90 14.84 34.04
N ASP A 265 35.73 14.95 34.70
CA ASP A 265 35.14 13.82 35.43
C ASP A 265 34.86 12.65 34.49
N VAL A 266 34.97 11.43 35.01
CA VAL A 266 34.52 10.21 34.33
C VAL A 266 33.05 9.97 34.70
N PRO A 267 32.08 10.26 33.81
CA PRO A 267 30.66 10.02 34.09
C PRO A 267 30.37 8.51 34.18
N PRO A 268 29.34 8.09 34.94
CA PRO A 268 28.83 6.73 34.86
C PRO A 268 28.21 6.47 33.47
N PRO A 269 28.07 5.19 33.05
CA PRO A 269 27.67 4.85 31.68
C PRO A 269 26.32 5.42 31.24
N ASP A 270 25.34 5.50 32.14
CA ASP A 270 24.00 6.04 31.86
C ASP A 270 24.02 7.56 31.62
N VAL A 271 24.84 8.29 32.37
CA VAL A 271 25.08 9.73 32.15
C VAL A 271 25.84 9.95 30.85
N LEU A 272 26.85 9.13 30.55
CA LEU A 272 27.61 9.23 29.30
C LEU A 272 26.74 8.94 28.08
N TYR A 273 25.95 7.88 28.14
CA TYR A 273 24.94 7.53 27.14
C TYR A 273 23.98 8.70 26.90
N THR A 274 23.36 9.19 27.98
CA THR A 274 22.37 10.28 27.94
C THR A 274 22.96 11.54 27.33
N TYR A 275 24.19 11.91 27.72
CA TYR A 275 24.91 13.03 27.12
C TYR A 275 25.12 12.84 25.61
N HIS A 276 25.72 11.73 25.18
CA HIS A 276 26.03 11.50 23.77
C HIS A 276 24.78 11.48 22.89
N ILE A 277 23.73 10.75 23.28
CA ILE A 277 22.52 10.67 22.46
C ILE A 277 21.72 11.98 22.46
N THR A 278 21.71 12.74 23.57
CA THR A 278 21.03 14.04 23.62
C THR A 278 21.72 15.06 22.72
N ILE A 279 23.07 15.10 22.70
CA ILE A 279 23.82 15.93 21.76
C ILE A 279 23.57 15.48 20.30
N ALA A 280 23.54 14.17 20.03
CA ALA A 280 23.23 13.64 18.69
C ALA A 280 21.84 14.08 18.20
N ILE A 281 20.81 14.00 19.05
CA ILE A 281 19.44 14.46 18.73
C ILE A 281 19.39 15.99 18.58
N ALA A 282 20.06 16.73 19.47
CA ALA A 282 20.11 18.19 19.42
C ALA A 282 20.73 18.72 18.11
N MET A 283 21.79 18.06 17.62
CA MET A 283 22.39 18.33 16.32
C MET A 283 21.37 18.13 15.19
N LEU A 284 20.64 17.01 15.15
CA LEU A 284 19.62 16.74 14.12
C LEU A 284 18.40 17.67 14.18
N ILE A 285 18.11 18.28 15.34
CA ILE A 285 17.07 19.32 15.46
C ILE A 285 17.51 20.61 14.74
N SER A 286 18.81 20.90 14.74
CA SER A 286 19.34 22.23 14.41
C SER A 286 20.13 22.30 13.11
N ASN A 287 20.67 21.18 12.63
CA ASN A 287 21.30 21.06 11.31
C ASN A 287 20.88 19.72 10.64
N ALA A 288 20.75 19.72 9.32
CA ALA A 288 20.35 18.53 8.55
C ALA A 288 21.53 17.58 8.24
N GLU A 289 22.77 18.08 8.29
CA GLU A 289 23.97 17.27 8.01
C GLU A 289 24.29 16.33 9.16
N GLY A 290 24.05 15.03 8.95
CA GLY A 290 24.08 14.03 10.01
C GLY A 290 25.44 13.43 10.36
N THR A 291 26.56 13.88 9.78
CA THR A 291 27.87 13.22 9.97
C THR A 291 28.32 13.23 11.44
N GLN A 292 28.47 14.43 12.03
CA GLN A 292 28.84 14.57 13.44
C GLN A 292 27.77 13.99 14.39
N ALA A 293 26.48 14.16 14.07
CA ALA A 293 25.40 13.58 14.87
C ALA A 293 25.48 12.04 14.92
N ASN A 294 25.82 11.39 13.81
CA ASN A 294 26.03 9.94 13.74
C ASN A 294 27.26 9.49 14.55
N GLU A 295 28.30 10.31 14.71
CA GLU A 295 29.44 9.99 15.59
C GLU A 295 29.05 9.98 17.06
N TYR A 296 28.30 10.99 17.52
CA TYR A 296 27.74 11.03 18.87
C TYR A 296 26.76 9.88 19.11
N TYR A 297 25.91 9.56 18.13
CA TYR A 297 25.07 8.36 18.21
C TYR A 297 25.88 7.08 18.35
N ARG A 298 26.92 6.87 17.52
CA ARG A 298 27.81 5.70 17.62
C ARG A 298 28.48 5.61 18.99
N ALA A 299 28.97 6.73 19.54
CA ALA A 299 29.55 6.76 20.89
C ALA A 299 28.53 6.40 21.99
N SER A 300 27.26 6.82 21.86
CA SER A 300 26.21 6.37 22.78
C SER A 300 26.02 4.84 22.74
N GLN A 301 26.17 4.19 21.58
CA GLN A 301 26.00 2.73 21.50
C GLN A 301 27.09 1.97 22.28
N GLU A 302 28.28 2.55 22.49
CA GLU A 302 29.35 1.98 23.35
C GLU A 302 28.91 1.78 24.81
N THR A 303 27.92 2.56 25.27
CA THR A 303 27.44 2.58 26.67
C THR A 303 25.98 2.16 26.85
N LEU A 304 25.25 1.89 25.75
CA LEU A 304 23.84 1.50 25.80
C LEU A 304 23.59 0.24 26.63
N SER A 305 24.37 -0.83 26.41
CA SER A 305 24.19 -2.10 27.13
C SER A 305 24.37 -1.94 28.65
N LEU A 306 25.38 -1.18 29.07
CA LEU A 306 25.63 -0.83 30.48
C LEU A 306 24.49 0.03 31.07
N SER A 307 23.93 0.94 30.27
CA SER A 307 22.81 1.80 30.66
C SER A 307 21.48 1.04 30.82
N LEU A 308 21.33 -0.11 30.15
CA LEU A 308 20.15 -0.97 30.26
C LEU A 308 20.28 -2.03 31.37
N GLN A 309 21.50 -2.31 31.84
CA GLN A 309 21.83 -3.45 32.71
C GLN A 309 21.10 -3.45 34.07
N ASN A 310 20.78 -2.28 34.60
CA ASN A 310 20.09 -2.14 35.90
C ASN A 310 18.56 -2.28 35.82
N GLU A 311 17.99 -2.31 34.60
CA GLU A 311 16.54 -2.34 34.37
C GLU A 311 15.77 -1.25 35.15
N ASP A 312 16.35 -0.06 35.28
CA ASP A 312 15.85 1.04 36.12
C ASP A 312 15.23 2.22 35.33
N LEU A 313 14.96 3.34 36.00
CA LEU A 313 14.44 4.56 35.36
C LEU A 313 15.44 5.15 34.34
N SER A 314 16.75 5.01 34.55
CA SER A 314 17.78 5.42 33.58
C SER A 314 17.72 4.53 32.32
N ALA A 315 17.49 3.22 32.47
CA ALA A 315 17.26 2.33 31.33
C ALA A 315 15.99 2.70 30.52
N VAL A 316 14.88 3.06 31.18
CA VAL A 316 13.67 3.57 30.49
C VAL A 316 13.96 4.88 29.74
N ARG A 317 14.68 5.82 30.37
CA ARG A 317 15.10 7.08 29.73
C ARG A 317 16.04 6.85 28.55
N ALA A 318 16.93 5.85 28.63
CA ALA A 318 17.83 5.48 27.56
C ALA A 318 17.05 4.99 26.33
N LEU A 319 16.10 4.06 26.53
CA LEU A 319 15.23 3.57 25.45
C LEU A 319 14.33 4.68 24.88
N LEU A 320 13.84 5.60 25.71
CA LEU A 320 13.11 6.79 25.25
C LEU A 320 13.97 7.70 24.38
N SER A 321 15.23 7.90 24.75
CA SER A 321 16.19 8.69 23.97
C SER A 321 16.50 8.02 22.62
N LEU A 322 16.64 6.69 22.61
CA LEU A 322 16.78 5.89 21.38
C LEU A 322 15.53 5.97 20.49
N ALA A 323 14.34 5.96 21.08
CA ALA A 323 13.08 6.18 20.37
C ALA A 323 13.00 7.60 19.77
N LEU A 324 13.47 8.63 20.49
CA LEU A 324 13.58 9.98 19.91
C LEU A 324 14.56 10.00 18.72
N TRP A 325 15.78 9.45 18.87
CA TRP A 325 16.76 9.38 17.78
C TRP A 325 16.17 8.75 16.51
N THR A 326 15.49 7.61 16.64
CA THR A 326 14.86 6.89 15.51
C THR A 326 13.68 7.61 14.87
N MET A 327 13.19 8.72 15.44
CA MET A 327 12.27 9.63 14.75
C MET A 327 12.97 10.66 13.86
N PHE A 328 14.14 11.16 14.30
CA PHE A 328 14.93 12.17 13.56
C PHE A 328 15.87 11.56 12.52
N SER A 329 16.44 10.40 12.79
CA SER A 329 17.34 9.69 11.87
C SER A 329 16.60 8.64 11.05
N THR A 330 17.14 8.33 9.86
CA THR A 330 16.80 7.11 9.10
C THR A 330 17.60 5.89 9.57
N ASN A 331 18.68 6.11 10.34
CA ASN A 331 19.54 5.05 10.87
C ASN A 331 19.16 4.70 12.31
N GLY A 332 18.91 3.42 12.59
CA GLY A 332 18.71 2.92 13.94
C GLY A 332 17.74 1.73 14.00
N PRO A 333 17.46 1.22 15.21
CA PRO A 333 16.47 0.16 15.39
C PRO A 333 15.05 0.65 15.08
N SER A 334 14.13 -0.29 14.85
CA SER A 334 12.72 0.03 14.66
C SER A 334 12.13 0.70 15.91
N VAL A 335 11.69 1.96 15.77
CA VAL A 335 11.08 2.77 16.85
C VAL A 335 9.93 2.05 17.56
N TRP A 336 9.15 1.25 16.83
CA TRP A 336 8.07 0.43 17.39
C TRP A 336 8.58 -0.63 18.38
N HIS A 337 9.67 -1.31 18.04
CA HIS A 337 10.27 -2.33 18.89
C HIS A 337 10.97 -1.71 20.12
N VAL A 338 11.61 -0.55 19.95
CA VAL A 338 12.23 0.20 21.07
C VAL A 338 11.15 0.63 22.08
N LEU A 339 10.06 1.25 21.61
CA LEU A 339 8.94 1.66 22.48
C LEU A 339 8.27 0.45 23.14
N GLY A 340 8.09 -0.67 22.42
CA GLY A 340 7.55 -1.90 23.00
C GLY A 340 8.43 -2.48 24.12
N SER A 341 9.76 -2.40 24.01
CA SER A 341 10.68 -2.78 25.09
C SER A 341 10.67 -1.79 26.25
N ALA A 342 10.67 -0.48 25.96
CA ALA A 342 10.54 0.55 26.99
C ALA A 342 9.24 0.41 27.80
N LEU A 343 8.13 0.06 27.13
CA LEU A 343 6.82 -0.11 27.77
C LEU A 343 6.75 -1.35 28.64
N ARG A 344 7.35 -2.47 28.22
CA ARG A 344 7.52 -3.65 29.09
C ARG A 344 8.33 -3.31 30.35
N LEU A 345 9.46 -2.61 30.18
CA LEU A 345 10.32 -2.19 31.28
C LEU A 345 9.64 -1.19 32.23
N ALA A 346 8.93 -0.20 31.70
CA ALA A 346 8.15 0.73 32.51
C ALA A 346 6.96 0.03 33.23
N THR A 347 6.47 -1.08 32.67
CA THR A 347 5.41 -1.89 33.28
C THR A 347 5.96 -2.78 34.40
N SER A 348 7.11 -3.45 34.23
CA SER A 348 7.77 -4.21 35.30
C SER A 348 8.26 -3.31 36.44
N LEU A 349 8.72 -2.10 36.12
CA LEU A 349 9.00 -1.07 37.13
C LEU A 349 7.74 -0.46 37.77
N GLY A 350 6.53 -0.90 37.41
CA GLY A 350 5.29 -0.39 38.00
C GLY A 350 5.00 1.10 37.73
N LEU A 351 5.67 1.75 36.77
CA LEU A 351 5.55 3.19 36.50
C LEU A 351 4.14 3.61 36.01
N HIS A 352 3.33 2.64 35.61
CA HIS A 352 1.92 2.77 35.23
C HIS A 352 0.94 2.84 36.43
N LYS A 353 1.45 2.66 37.66
CA LYS A 353 0.70 2.64 38.93
C LYS A 353 1.24 3.71 39.90
N PRO A 354 0.46 4.11 40.93
CA PRO A 354 0.99 4.91 42.04
C PRO A 354 2.15 4.20 42.74
N ARG A 355 3.22 4.94 43.07
CA ARG A 355 4.42 4.43 43.74
C ARG A 355 4.71 5.23 45.01
N ASN A 356 5.27 4.56 46.02
CA ASN A 356 5.87 5.22 47.18
C ASN A 356 7.32 5.59 46.83
N ALA A 357 7.52 6.75 46.20
CA ALA A 357 8.86 7.25 45.88
C ALA A 357 9.58 7.82 47.12
N SER A 358 10.91 7.82 47.11
CA SER A 358 11.71 8.38 48.22
C SER A 358 11.69 9.92 48.26
N SER A 359 11.39 10.56 47.12
CA SER A 359 11.30 12.01 46.99
C SER A 359 10.26 12.41 45.93
N VAL A 360 9.76 13.64 46.03
CA VAL A 360 8.84 14.23 45.03
C VAL A 360 9.51 14.30 43.65
N VAL A 361 10.81 14.59 43.60
CA VAL A 361 11.61 14.65 42.37
C VAL A 361 11.64 13.29 41.66
N GLU A 362 11.87 12.21 42.40
CA GLU A 362 11.89 10.85 41.86
C GLU A 362 10.51 10.42 41.32
N ASP A 363 9.44 10.69 42.08
CA ASP A 363 8.06 10.40 41.68
C ASP A 363 7.68 11.12 40.39
N GLU A 364 7.91 12.43 40.34
CA GLU A 364 7.57 13.26 39.19
C GLU A 364 8.41 12.93 37.97
N MET A 365 9.71 12.63 38.13
CA MET A 365 10.51 12.14 37.00
C MET A 365 10.05 10.77 36.49
N SER A 366 9.60 9.88 37.37
CA SER A 366 9.01 8.59 37.01
C SER A 366 7.72 8.78 36.19
N LYS A 367 6.82 9.67 36.64
CA LYS A 367 5.61 10.06 35.91
C LYS A 367 5.94 10.69 34.56
N ARG A 368 6.88 11.65 34.51
CA ARG A 368 7.30 12.31 33.27
C ARG A 368 7.85 11.31 32.24
N ALA A 369 8.63 10.31 32.68
CA ALA A 369 9.11 9.23 31.81
C ALA A 369 7.96 8.35 31.30
N PHE A 370 7.11 7.84 32.18
CA PHE A 370 5.97 7.00 31.79
C PHE A 370 4.99 7.72 30.84
N TRP A 371 4.65 8.96 31.13
CA TRP A 371 3.70 9.71 30.29
C TRP A 371 4.30 10.20 28.96
N SER A 372 5.62 10.42 28.91
CA SER A 372 6.34 10.61 27.63
C SER A 372 6.30 9.35 26.77
N LEU A 373 6.53 8.19 27.38
CA LEU A 373 6.44 6.87 26.74
C LEU A 373 5.04 6.56 26.23
N TYR A 374 4.01 6.81 27.05
CA TYR A 374 2.61 6.71 26.66
C TYR A 374 2.29 7.56 25.43
N ASN A 375 2.69 8.83 25.42
CA ASN A 375 2.46 9.74 24.29
C ASN A 375 3.14 9.25 22.99
N LEU A 376 4.38 8.76 23.08
CA LEU A 376 5.11 8.17 21.95
C LEU A 376 4.46 6.88 21.45
N ASP A 377 4.08 5.95 22.33
CA ASP A 377 3.38 4.70 21.97
C ASP A 377 2.09 5.01 21.19
N ARG A 378 1.22 5.88 21.72
CA ARG A 378 -0.05 6.23 21.06
C ARG A 378 0.16 6.84 19.67
N LEU A 379 1.18 7.69 19.52
CA LEU A 379 1.47 8.35 18.25
C LEU A 379 2.08 7.36 17.23
N VAL A 380 3.10 6.59 17.61
CA VAL A 380 3.77 5.64 16.71
C VAL A 380 2.88 4.45 16.36
N ALA A 381 2.17 3.86 17.34
CA ALA A 381 1.27 2.72 17.09
C ALA A 381 0.19 3.07 16.06
N SER A 382 -0.47 4.22 16.24
CA SER A 382 -1.56 4.64 15.35
C SER A 382 -1.07 5.00 13.95
N THR A 383 0.08 5.67 13.81
CA THR A 383 0.64 5.98 12.49
C THR A 383 1.08 4.72 11.74
N LEU A 384 1.57 3.69 12.43
CA LEU A 384 1.98 2.40 11.85
C LEU A 384 0.84 1.37 11.74
N ALA A 385 -0.41 1.75 12.02
CA ALA A 385 -1.58 0.86 12.06
C ALA A 385 -1.38 -0.39 12.95
N ARG A 386 -0.74 -0.22 14.11
CA ARG A 386 -0.46 -1.29 15.10
C ARG A 386 -1.36 -1.18 16.34
N PRO A 387 -1.55 -2.28 17.10
CA PRO A 387 -2.22 -2.23 18.40
C PRO A 387 -1.44 -1.36 19.40
N LEU A 388 -2.16 -0.67 20.29
CA LEU A 388 -1.57 0.15 21.36
C LEU A 388 -0.90 -0.75 22.43
N GLY A 389 0.27 -0.37 22.94
CA GLY A 389 1.12 -1.28 23.73
C GLY A 389 0.64 -1.58 25.17
N ILE A 390 -0.23 -0.76 25.74
CA ILE A 390 -0.88 -0.91 27.05
C ILE A 390 -2.32 -0.40 26.94
N ALA A 391 -3.30 -0.93 27.68
CA ALA A 391 -4.66 -0.39 27.67
C ALA A 391 -4.78 0.85 28.59
N ASP A 392 -5.75 1.74 28.34
CA ASP A 392 -5.93 2.94 29.18
C ASP A 392 -6.54 2.60 30.55
N GLU A 393 -7.19 1.43 30.64
CA GLU A 393 -7.81 0.84 31.81
C GLU A 393 -6.79 0.22 32.78
N ASP A 394 -5.59 -0.13 32.29
CA ASP A 394 -4.49 -0.69 33.09
C ASP A 394 -3.65 0.39 33.79
N ILE A 395 -3.89 1.67 33.47
CA ILE A 395 -3.10 2.82 33.95
C ILE A 395 -3.81 3.49 35.13
N SER A 396 -3.15 3.49 36.29
CA SER A 396 -3.65 4.12 37.53
C SER A 396 -2.72 5.18 38.12
N VAL A 397 -1.51 5.36 37.56
CA VAL A 397 -0.64 6.50 37.92
C VAL A 397 -1.31 7.82 37.55
N ASN A 398 -1.16 8.83 38.41
CA ASN A 398 -1.67 10.18 38.14
C ASN A 398 -0.83 10.89 37.05
N LEU A 399 -1.42 11.93 36.45
CA LEU A 399 -0.67 12.84 35.58
C LEU A 399 0.48 13.53 36.37
N PRO A 400 1.59 13.91 35.71
CA PRO A 400 2.64 14.67 36.37
C PRO A 400 2.11 16.00 36.91
N ARG A 401 2.66 16.47 38.02
CA ARG A 401 2.41 17.81 38.54
C ARG A 401 3.14 18.85 37.71
N GLU A 402 2.56 20.04 37.66
CA GLU A 402 3.02 21.14 36.81
C GLU A 402 4.16 21.92 37.49
N PHE A 403 5.27 21.22 37.71
CA PHE A 403 6.51 21.75 38.28
C PHE A 403 7.45 22.33 37.23
N ASN A 404 7.97 23.52 37.50
CA ASN A 404 9.10 24.13 36.80
C ASN A 404 10.40 23.33 36.99
N ASP A 405 11.46 23.70 36.27
CA ASP A 405 12.78 23.06 36.36
C ASP A 405 13.44 23.28 37.75
N ASP A 406 13.06 24.32 38.50
CA ASP A 406 13.49 24.54 39.89
C ASP A 406 12.62 23.81 40.93
N TRP A 407 11.70 22.94 40.49
CA TRP A 407 10.70 22.24 41.29
C TRP A 407 9.66 23.13 42.00
N SER A 408 9.54 24.41 41.61
CA SER A 408 8.40 25.25 42.00
C SER A 408 7.13 24.83 41.25
N GLU A 409 5.99 24.76 41.95
CA GLU A 409 4.70 24.39 41.34
C GLU A 409 4.05 25.62 40.68
N ALA A 410 3.75 25.54 39.39
CA ALA A 410 3.16 26.63 38.61
C ALA A 410 2.07 26.11 37.65
N PRO A 411 0.90 25.68 38.14
CA PRO A 411 -0.15 25.11 37.32
C PRO A 411 -0.67 26.11 36.28
N GLY A 412 -0.80 25.70 35.03
CA GLY A 412 -1.19 26.56 33.90
C GLY A 412 -0.08 27.47 33.37
N ALA A 413 1.07 27.57 34.06
CA ALA A 413 2.19 28.45 33.69
C ALA A 413 3.54 27.72 33.56
N SER A 414 3.61 26.46 33.98
CA SER A 414 4.82 25.64 33.96
C SER A 414 5.14 25.09 32.57
N ALA A 415 6.41 24.78 32.33
CA ALA A 415 6.86 23.96 31.20
C ALA A 415 6.10 22.62 31.07
N MET A 416 5.62 22.07 32.19
CA MET A 416 4.86 20.82 32.22
C MET A 416 3.39 20.94 31.76
N THR A 417 2.82 22.15 31.68
CA THR A 417 1.40 22.34 31.33
C THR A 417 1.06 21.73 29.97
N ILE A 418 1.93 21.93 28.97
CA ILE A 418 1.72 21.44 27.61
C ILE A 418 1.78 19.91 27.53
N PRO A 419 2.84 19.22 28.01
CA PRO A 419 2.85 17.75 28.12
C PRO A 419 1.62 17.16 28.82
N VAL A 420 1.17 17.75 29.94
CA VAL A 420 -0.03 17.29 30.67
C VAL A 420 -1.29 17.39 29.79
N GLN A 421 -1.48 18.50 29.08
CA GLN A 421 -2.63 18.67 28.18
C GLN A 421 -2.57 17.76 26.94
N VAL A 422 -1.36 17.51 26.38
CA VAL A 422 -1.16 16.54 25.29
C VAL A 422 -1.53 15.13 25.76
N VAL A 423 -1.15 14.72 26.96
CA VAL A 423 -1.49 13.40 27.52
C VAL A 423 -3.01 13.26 27.71
N ARG A 424 -3.70 14.30 28.20
CA ARG A 424 -5.17 14.30 28.31
C ARG A 424 -5.83 14.05 26.95
N LEU A 425 -5.39 14.74 25.90
CA LEU A 425 -5.86 14.49 24.54
C LEU A 425 -5.55 13.06 24.06
N ARG A 426 -4.36 12.54 24.37
CA ARG A 426 -3.95 11.17 23.97
C ARG A 426 -4.84 10.06 24.54
N ARG A 427 -5.54 10.30 25.65
CA ARG A 427 -6.57 9.39 26.21
C ARG A 427 -7.92 9.44 25.49
N ILE A 428 -8.25 10.56 24.85
CA ILE A 428 -9.41 10.65 23.94
C ILE A 428 -9.04 9.95 22.61
N PHE A 429 -7.86 10.28 22.09
CA PHE A 429 -7.28 9.71 20.87
C PHE A 429 -7.14 8.17 20.93
N SER A 430 -6.67 7.60 22.05
CA SER A 430 -6.55 6.15 22.25
C SER A 430 -7.90 5.43 22.14
N ARG A 431 -8.96 6.01 22.73
CA ARG A 431 -10.33 5.48 22.67
C ARG A 431 -10.92 5.55 21.26
N ILE A 432 -10.74 6.67 20.56
CA ILE A 432 -11.13 6.82 19.14
C ILE A 432 -10.42 5.76 18.28
N TYR A 433 -9.10 5.63 18.41
CA TYR A 433 -8.31 4.66 17.67
C TYR A 433 -8.75 3.22 17.94
N ARG A 434 -8.92 2.86 19.22
CA ARG A 434 -9.43 1.53 19.62
C ARG A 434 -10.85 1.26 19.13
N TYR A 435 -11.70 2.26 18.93
CA TYR A 435 -13.06 2.07 18.41
C TYR A 435 -13.07 1.82 16.88
N LEU A 436 -12.35 2.64 16.12
CA LEU A 436 -12.41 2.69 14.65
C LEU A 436 -11.42 1.77 13.91
N TYR A 437 -10.25 1.50 14.48
CA TYR A 437 -9.10 0.85 13.81
C TYR A 437 -8.78 -0.55 14.35
N ASN A 438 -9.78 -1.26 14.87
CA ASN A 438 -9.64 -2.65 15.32
C ASN A 438 -10.27 -3.65 14.32
N ASN A 439 -9.98 -4.94 14.50
CA ASN A 439 -10.39 -6.01 13.58
C ASN A 439 -11.80 -6.59 13.87
N HIS A 440 -12.61 -5.97 14.72
CA HIS A 440 -14.01 -6.36 14.92
C HIS A 440 -14.89 -5.85 13.76
N PRO A 441 -16.03 -6.51 13.46
CA PRO A 441 -16.94 -6.04 12.41
C PRO A 441 -17.40 -4.59 12.63
N PRO A 442 -17.70 -3.83 11.55
CA PRO A 442 -18.22 -2.47 11.67
C PRO A 442 -19.53 -2.45 12.46
N PRO A 443 -19.75 -1.47 13.36
CA PRO A 443 -21.04 -1.26 14.00
C PRO A 443 -22.11 -0.81 12.99
N PRO A 444 -23.40 -0.83 13.35
CA PRO A 444 -24.44 -0.15 12.58
C PRO A 444 -24.12 1.34 12.39
N PRO A 445 -24.34 1.95 11.21
CA PRO A 445 -23.96 3.33 10.96
C PRO A 445 -24.49 4.36 11.97
N ALA A 446 -25.73 4.16 12.46
CA ALA A 446 -26.33 5.01 13.49
C ALA A 446 -25.59 4.95 14.84
N GLU A 447 -25.04 3.80 15.21
CA GLU A 447 -24.21 3.64 16.42
C GLU A 447 -22.86 4.35 16.25
N VAL A 448 -22.28 4.29 15.05
CA VAL A 448 -21.05 5.02 14.69
C VAL A 448 -21.28 6.52 14.82
N SER A 449 -22.25 7.11 14.12
CA SER A 449 -22.49 8.57 14.17
C SER A 449 -22.79 9.09 15.58
N LEU A 450 -23.54 8.34 16.41
CA LEU A 450 -23.76 8.69 17.82
C LEU A 450 -22.46 8.63 18.65
N THR A 451 -21.62 7.64 18.42
CA THR A 451 -20.33 7.50 19.14
C THR A 451 -19.34 8.59 18.72
N LEU A 452 -19.28 8.92 17.43
CA LEU A 452 -18.46 10.04 16.92
C LEU A 452 -18.92 11.39 17.48
N LEU A 453 -20.23 11.60 17.65
CA LEU A 453 -20.77 12.81 18.29
C LEU A 453 -20.30 12.94 19.76
N HIS A 454 -20.28 11.84 20.52
CA HIS A 454 -19.78 11.85 21.89
C HIS A 454 -18.27 12.17 21.95
N PHE A 455 -17.45 11.49 21.13
CA PHE A 455 -16.02 11.80 21.05
C PHE A 455 -15.74 13.23 20.58
N ARG A 456 -16.60 13.80 19.71
CA ARG A 456 -16.51 15.20 19.30
C ARG A 456 -16.74 16.15 20.48
N GLN A 457 -17.76 15.89 21.31
CA GLN A 457 -18.01 16.68 22.52
C GLN A 457 -16.82 16.64 23.49
N GLU A 458 -16.26 15.45 23.76
CA GLU A 458 -15.07 15.33 24.62
C GLU A 458 -13.85 16.10 24.07
N LEU A 459 -13.67 16.10 22.75
CA LEU A 459 -12.57 16.80 22.09
C LEU A 459 -12.77 18.33 22.07
N ASP A 460 -14.01 18.80 21.86
CA ASP A 460 -14.39 20.21 21.95
C ASP A 460 -14.23 20.71 23.40
N ASP A 461 -14.60 19.90 24.40
CA ASP A 461 -14.36 20.18 25.82
C ASP A 461 -12.88 20.26 26.16
N TRP A 462 -12.06 19.32 25.68
CA TRP A 462 -10.61 19.41 25.84
C TRP A 462 -10.06 20.71 25.25
N ARG A 463 -10.49 21.09 24.03
CA ARG A 463 -9.98 22.30 23.37
C ARG A 463 -10.43 23.58 24.06
N ARG A 464 -11.66 23.65 24.59
CA ARG A 464 -12.16 24.78 25.39
C ARG A 464 -11.39 24.97 26.71
N ASN A 465 -10.91 23.87 27.30
CA ASN A 465 -10.14 23.88 28.56
C ASN A 465 -8.60 23.95 28.35
N ALA A 466 -8.12 24.01 27.10
CA ALA A 466 -6.71 24.15 26.80
C ALA A 466 -6.22 25.60 27.02
N PRO A 467 -5.03 25.82 27.62
CA PRO A 467 -4.49 27.15 27.85
C PRO A 467 -4.32 28.00 26.58
N VAL A 468 -4.55 29.31 26.71
CA VAL A 468 -4.34 30.30 25.64
C VAL A 468 -3.05 31.07 25.93
N TYR A 469 -1.98 30.76 25.21
CA TYR A 469 -0.69 31.44 25.34
C TYR A 469 -0.44 32.44 24.19
N PRO A 470 0.27 33.56 24.46
CA PRO A 470 0.73 34.47 23.42
C PRO A 470 1.64 33.78 22.39
N PRO A 471 1.74 34.28 21.14
CA PRO A 471 2.55 33.67 20.07
C PRO A 471 4.07 33.61 20.30
N ALA A 472 4.59 34.11 21.43
CA ALA A 472 6.01 34.23 21.71
C ALA A 472 6.67 32.92 22.21
N LEU A 473 5.90 31.96 22.71
CA LEU A 473 6.41 30.66 23.15
C LEU A 473 6.47 29.66 21.99
N LEU A 474 7.39 28.69 22.06
CA LEU A 474 7.59 27.69 20.99
C LEU A 474 6.33 26.83 20.72
N TYR A 475 5.43 26.78 21.70
CA TYR A 475 4.12 26.16 21.66
C TYR A 475 3.09 27.22 22.05
N SER A 476 2.41 27.81 21.07
CA SER A 476 1.37 28.82 21.29
C SER A 476 -0.03 28.17 21.33
N THR A 477 -1.08 28.97 21.48
CA THR A 477 -2.48 28.55 21.27
C THR A 477 -2.66 27.72 19.99
N SER A 478 -1.96 28.05 18.90
CA SER A 478 -2.00 27.32 17.62
C SER A 478 -1.55 25.86 17.72
N TYR A 479 -0.73 25.49 18.71
CA TYR A 479 -0.31 24.10 18.92
C TYR A 479 -1.48 23.23 19.40
N TYR A 480 -2.36 23.78 20.23
CA TYR A 480 -3.57 23.07 20.67
C TYR A 480 -4.60 22.96 19.54
N ASP A 481 -4.70 23.96 18.67
CA ASP A 481 -5.54 23.90 17.45
C ASP A 481 -5.05 22.83 16.45
N TYR A 482 -3.73 22.72 16.26
CA TYR A 482 -3.10 21.65 15.49
C TYR A 482 -3.41 20.24 16.06
N LEU A 483 -3.28 20.08 17.38
CA LEU A 483 -3.55 18.81 18.07
C LEU A 483 -5.04 18.42 18.02
N TYR A 484 -5.92 19.40 18.14
CA TYR A 484 -7.36 19.24 17.92
C TYR A 484 -7.66 18.76 16.50
N ALA A 485 -7.15 19.46 15.48
CA ALA A 485 -7.40 19.13 14.07
C ALA A 485 -6.82 17.76 13.67
N THR A 486 -5.62 17.39 14.13
CA THR A 486 -5.06 16.04 13.90
C THR A 486 -5.88 14.93 14.56
N THR A 487 -6.59 15.22 15.66
CA THR A 487 -7.48 14.24 16.31
C THR A 487 -8.83 14.13 15.57
N LEU A 488 -9.35 15.22 15.01
CA LEU A 488 -10.51 15.18 14.09
C LEU A 488 -10.22 14.34 12.85
N LEU A 489 -9.02 14.44 12.27
CA LEU A 489 -8.62 13.61 11.14
C LEU A 489 -8.62 12.11 11.47
N LEU A 490 -8.16 11.71 12.67
CA LEU A 490 -8.27 10.32 13.12
C LEU A 490 -9.73 9.87 13.21
N MET A 491 -10.61 10.75 13.69
CA MET A 491 -12.00 10.42 14.02
C MET A 491 -12.92 10.31 12.80
N HIS A 492 -12.70 11.14 11.79
CA HIS A 492 -13.65 11.32 10.67
C HIS A 492 -13.16 10.81 9.31
N ARG A 493 -11.86 10.47 9.16
CA ARG A 493 -11.38 9.84 7.91
C ARG A 493 -11.95 8.42 7.75
N PRO A 494 -12.00 7.88 6.52
CA PRO A 494 -12.31 6.45 6.30
C PRO A 494 -11.43 5.54 7.16
N SER A 495 -12.06 4.56 7.80
CA SER A 495 -11.44 3.64 8.76
C SER A 495 -12.03 2.22 8.63
N PRO A 496 -11.36 1.16 9.10
CA PRO A 496 -11.83 -0.22 8.94
C PRO A 496 -13.26 -0.47 9.45
N ARG A 497 -13.67 0.25 10.50
CA ARG A 497 -15.02 0.13 11.11
C ARG A 497 -15.98 1.28 10.76
N ASN A 498 -15.52 2.25 9.97
CA ASN A 498 -16.34 3.25 9.30
C ASN A 498 -15.76 3.54 7.89
N PRO A 499 -15.93 2.63 6.93
CA PRO A 499 -15.30 2.74 5.59
C PRO A 499 -15.99 3.78 4.70
N THR A 500 -17.24 4.14 5.00
CA THR A 500 -18.07 5.11 4.28
C THR A 500 -18.56 6.19 5.25
N PRO A 501 -17.72 7.18 5.60
CA PRO A 501 -18.10 8.24 6.54
C PRO A 501 -19.31 9.05 6.06
N ASP A 502 -20.10 9.55 7.00
CA ASP A 502 -21.24 10.43 6.71
C ASP A 502 -20.80 11.84 6.24
N ALA A 503 -21.72 12.61 5.66
CA ALA A 503 -21.45 13.95 5.15
C ALA A 503 -20.84 14.88 6.22
N THR A 504 -21.30 14.77 7.47
CA THR A 504 -20.76 15.49 8.64
C THR A 504 -19.29 15.16 8.87
N SER A 505 -18.90 13.89 8.71
CA SER A 505 -17.52 13.44 8.81
C SER A 505 -16.68 13.89 7.62
N ILE A 506 -17.21 13.88 6.39
CA ILE A 506 -16.52 14.40 5.19
C ILE A 506 -16.16 15.87 5.37
N VAL A 507 -17.12 16.71 5.80
CA VAL A 507 -16.86 18.13 6.13
C VAL A 507 -15.80 18.25 7.22
N SER A 508 -15.97 17.50 8.32
CA SER A 508 -15.10 17.61 9.48
C SER A 508 -13.65 17.18 9.22
N CYS A 509 -13.42 16.17 8.35
CA CYS A 509 -12.05 15.78 7.99
C CYS A 509 -11.44 16.69 6.91
N GLY A 510 -12.22 17.20 5.96
CA GLY A 510 -11.75 18.18 4.98
C GLY A 510 -11.25 19.48 5.64
N ASP A 511 -12.05 20.07 6.53
CA ASP A 511 -11.68 21.31 7.24
C ASP A 511 -10.49 21.08 8.19
N ALA A 512 -10.49 19.95 8.92
CA ALA A 512 -9.39 19.59 9.79
C ALA A 512 -8.08 19.40 9.03
N SER A 513 -8.10 18.83 7.82
CA SER A 513 -6.91 18.69 6.98
C SER A 513 -6.30 20.05 6.64
N ILE A 514 -7.11 21.01 6.20
CA ILE A 514 -6.63 22.36 5.87
C ILE A 514 -5.96 22.99 7.11
N GLN A 515 -6.54 22.83 8.30
CA GLN A 515 -5.98 23.38 9.53
C GLN A 515 -4.68 22.69 9.97
N VAL A 516 -4.56 21.37 9.80
CA VAL A 516 -3.32 20.63 10.06
C VAL A 516 -2.20 21.10 9.14
N ILE A 517 -2.47 21.20 7.84
CA ILE A 517 -1.50 21.64 6.83
C ILE A 517 -1.03 23.07 7.11
N ARG A 518 -1.96 23.99 7.42
CA ARG A 518 -1.63 25.37 7.82
C ARG A 518 -0.67 25.42 9.00
N SER A 519 -0.94 24.62 10.03
CA SER A 519 -0.12 24.60 11.24
C SER A 519 1.33 24.16 10.95
N TYR A 520 1.52 23.24 10.00
CA TYR A 520 2.84 22.84 9.52
C TYR A 520 3.47 23.87 8.59
N TRP A 521 2.68 24.50 7.70
CA TRP A 521 3.14 25.59 6.84
C TRP A 521 3.66 26.78 7.64
N ASP A 522 2.93 27.21 8.66
CA ASP A 522 3.34 28.27 9.58
C ASP A 522 4.68 27.91 10.23
N SER A 523 4.79 26.69 10.76
CA SER A 523 6.02 26.15 11.36
C SER A 523 7.19 26.09 10.37
N TYR A 524 6.94 25.73 9.11
CA TYR A 524 7.92 25.70 8.02
C TYR A 524 8.39 27.12 7.65
N SER A 525 7.46 28.06 7.47
CA SER A 525 7.73 29.43 7.05
C SER A 525 8.67 30.18 8.00
N VAL A 526 8.60 29.87 9.31
CA VAL A 526 9.47 30.43 10.36
C VAL A 526 10.68 29.56 10.71
N GLY A 527 10.95 28.49 9.95
CA GLY A 527 12.10 27.62 10.14
C GLY A 527 12.03 26.71 11.39
N LYS A 528 10.85 26.51 11.98
CA LYS A 528 10.63 25.70 13.21
C LYS A 528 10.00 24.33 12.95
N LEU A 529 9.84 23.91 11.70
CA LEU A 529 9.29 22.60 11.36
C LEU A 529 10.21 21.47 11.86
N LYS A 530 9.63 20.47 12.53
CA LYS A 530 10.34 19.27 13.00
C LYS A 530 10.45 18.25 11.87
N TRP A 531 11.66 18.01 11.36
CA TRP A 531 11.96 17.11 10.24
C TRP A 531 11.95 15.61 10.61
N ILE A 532 10.92 15.17 11.32
CA ILE A 532 10.68 13.77 11.71
C ILE A 532 9.72 13.06 10.75
N TRP A 533 9.83 11.74 10.61
CA TRP A 533 8.98 10.96 9.69
C TRP A 533 7.47 11.03 10.05
N LEU A 534 7.13 11.29 11.32
CA LEU A 534 5.76 11.53 11.76
C LEU A 534 5.17 12.81 11.14
N THR A 535 5.93 13.91 11.09
CA THR A 535 5.52 15.16 10.45
C THR A 535 5.21 14.93 8.97
N LEU A 536 6.12 14.25 8.26
CA LEU A 536 5.94 13.83 6.88
C LEU A 536 4.63 13.03 6.70
N SER A 537 4.44 11.99 7.51
CA SER A 537 3.25 11.14 7.46
C SER A 537 1.95 11.92 7.72
N GLN A 538 1.94 12.82 8.70
CA GLN A 538 0.76 13.61 9.06
C GLN A 538 0.42 14.68 8.00
N ILE A 539 1.42 15.33 7.40
CA ILE A 539 1.24 16.26 6.28
C ILE A 539 0.66 15.52 5.07
N TYR A 540 1.26 14.39 4.70
CA TYR A 540 0.80 13.57 3.59
C TYR A 540 -0.62 13.04 3.81
N PHE A 541 -0.94 12.51 5.00
CA PHE A 541 -2.29 12.05 5.34
C PHE A 541 -3.34 13.16 5.34
N ALA A 542 -3.00 14.37 5.83
CA ALA A 542 -3.90 15.51 5.74
C ALA A 542 -4.14 15.91 4.27
N GLY A 543 -3.07 15.96 3.46
CA GLY A 543 -3.13 16.24 2.03
C GLY A 543 -4.06 15.27 1.30
N ILE A 544 -3.80 13.95 1.35
CA ILE A 544 -4.63 12.98 0.60
C ILE A 544 -6.08 12.95 1.10
N THR A 545 -6.33 13.35 2.35
CA THR A 545 -7.70 13.48 2.88
C THR A 545 -8.45 14.66 2.24
N ILE A 546 -7.79 15.77 1.91
CA ILE A 546 -8.39 16.84 1.09
C ILE A 546 -8.78 16.30 -0.28
N LEU A 547 -7.85 15.60 -0.94
CA LEU A 547 -8.09 15.03 -2.28
C LEU A 547 -9.23 14.01 -2.27
N TRP A 548 -9.32 13.19 -1.23
CA TRP A 548 -10.43 12.28 -1.02
C TRP A 548 -11.76 13.01 -0.80
N CYS A 549 -11.81 14.06 0.02
CA CYS A 549 -13.03 14.86 0.23
C CYS A 549 -13.49 15.55 -1.07
N LEU A 550 -12.55 16.07 -1.85
CA LEU A 550 -12.83 16.61 -3.18
C LEU A 550 -13.39 15.55 -4.13
N ASN A 551 -12.85 14.32 -4.10
CA ASN A 551 -13.41 13.24 -4.92
C ASN A 551 -14.82 12.85 -4.47
N GLN A 552 -15.10 12.82 -3.15
CA GLN A 552 -16.46 12.58 -2.65
C GLN A 552 -17.43 13.68 -3.10
N ASN A 553 -17.01 14.95 -3.15
CA ASN A 553 -17.82 16.03 -3.71
C ASN A 553 -18.12 15.82 -5.19
N PHE A 554 -17.10 15.50 -6.00
CA PHE A 554 -17.26 15.23 -7.42
C PHE A 554 -18.25 14.09 -7.69
N LEU A 555 -18.12 12.98 -6.97
CA LEU A 555 -19.03 11.83 -7.03
C LEU A 555 -20.46 12.21 -6.60
N SER A 556 -20.62 12.94 -5.49
CA SER A 556 -21.93 13.41 -5.01
C SER A 556 -22.66 14.24 -6.07
N VAL A 557 -21.97 15.22 -6.68
CA VAL A 557 -22.53 16.10 -7.71
C VAL A 557 -22.82 15.36 -9.01
N ARG A 558 -21.95 14.42 -9.43
CA ARG A 558 -22.22 13.54 -10.58
C ARG A 558 -23.48 12.70 -10.36
N ASP A 559 -23.69 12.22 -9.13
CA ASP A 559 -24.84 11.40 -8.75
C ASP A 559 -26.07 12.26 -8.38
N GLY A 560 -26.09 13.56 -8.72
CA GLY A 560 -27.23 14.46 -8.59
C GLY A 560 -27.46 15.07 -7.20
N HIS A 561 -26.51 14.90 -6.27
CA HIS A 561 -26.58 15.38 -4.89
C HIS A 561 -25.65 16.59 -4.69
N PRO A 562 -25.94 17.52 -3.74
CA PRO A 562 -25.02 18.62 -3.47
C PRO A 562 -23.65 18.11 -2.97
N ALA A 563 -22.59 18.85 -3.28
CA ALA A 563 -21.27 18.62 -2.70
C ALA A 563 -21.35 18.75 -1.17
N ALA A 564 -20.95 17.71 -0.44
CA ALA A 564 -21.06 17.65 1.02
C ALA A 564 -20.13 18.66 1.71
N TRP A 565 -18.91 18.84 1.18
CA TRP A 565 -17.91 19.75 1.70
C TRP A 565 -17.68 20.92 0.73
N GLN A 566 -17.78 22.16 1.20
CA GLN A 566 -17.60 23.35 0.36
C GLN A 566 -16.50 24.23 0.97
N PRO A 567 -15.21 23.89 0.74
CA PRO A 567 -14.10 24.65 1.28
C PRO A 567 -13.98 26.02 0.61
N ASN A 568 -13.29 26.95 1.27
CA ASN A 568 -12.82 28.15 0.60
C ASN A 568 -11.72 27.76 -0.42
N ASP A 569 -12.02 27.92 -1.71
CA ASP A 569 -11.16 27.52 -2.83
C ASP A 569 -9.72 28.00 -2.73
N GLN A 570 -9.50 29.28 -2.39
CA GLN A 570 -8.17 29.86 -2.29
C GLN A 570 -7.38 29.22 -1.14
N MET A 571 -8.03 29.04 0.01
CA MET A 571 -7.47 28.41 1.20
C MET A 571 -7.15 26.92 0.99
N MET A 572 -8.00 26.20 0.27
CA MET A 572 -7.78 24.80 -0.10
C MET A 572 -6.64 24.64 -1.11
N ARG A 573 -6.63 25.43 -2.20
CA ARG A 573 -5.56 25.39 -3.22
C ARG A 573 -4.19 25.69 -2.60
N ARG A 574 -4.11 26.72 -1.74
CA ARG A 574 -2.88 27.04 -1.00
C ARG A 574 -2.49 25.96 0.01
N ALA A 575 -3.44 25.24 0.63
CA ALA A 575 -3.11 24.11 1.50
C ALA A 575 -2.50 22.95 0.70
N ILE A 576 -3.08 22.59 -0.45
CA ILE A 576 -2.51 21.58 -1.36
C ILE A 576 -1.09 21.99 -1.80
N GLN A 577 -0.89 23.25 -2.20
CA GLN A 577 0.44 23.76 -2.55
C GLN A 577 1.43 23.69 -1.37
N ALA A 578 0.98 24.01 -0.15
CA ALA A 578 1.79 23.92 1.06
C ALA A 578 2.22 22.47 1.37
N VAL A 579 1.36 21.48 1.13
CA VAL A 579 1.74 20.06 1.23
C VAL A 579 2.86 19.73 0.24
N VAL A 580 2.70 20.08 -1.05
CA VAL A 580 3.71 19.83 -2.08
C VAL A 580 5.08 20.40 -1.69
N VAL A 581 5.14 21.70 -1.34
CA VAL A 581 6.39 22.38 -0.97
C VAL A 581 7.04 21.77 0.27
N VAL A 582 6.26 21.43 1.31
CA VAL A 582 6.85 20.83 2.52
C VAL A 582 7.32 19.40 2.26
N LEU A 583 6.64 18.62 1.42
CA LEU A 583 7.09 17.28 1.02
C LEU A 583 8.39 17.34 0.18
N GLU A 584 8.53 18.29 -0.74
CA GLU A 584 9.78 18.53 -1.50
C GLU A 584 10.96 18.82 -0.56
N GLU A 585 10.76 19.68 0.45
CA GLU A 585 11.77 20.00 1.46
C GLU A 585 12.09 18.84 2.40
N PHE A 586 11.16 17.90 2.60
CA PHE A 586 11.44 16.63 3.26
C PHE A 586 12.31 15.72 2.37
N GLY A 587 12.05 15.66 1.06
CA GLY A 587 12.88 14.96 0.06
C GLY A 587 14.34 15.35 0.17
N LYS A 588 14.63 16.65 0.02
CA LYS A 588 15.98 17.25 0.17
C LYS A 588 16.75 16.84 1.44
N ARG A 589 16.06 16.35 2.48
CA ARG A 589 16.61 15.92 3.77
C ARG A 589 16.55 14.41 4.00
N ARG A 590 15.74 13.67 3.23
CA ARG A 590 15.46 12.24 3.38
C ARG A 590 15.20 11.61 1.99
N PRO A 591 16.21 10.96 1.39
CA PRO A 591 16.05 10.29 0.10
C PRO A 591 14.87 9.31 0.08
N GLY A 592 14.10 9.36 -1.00
CA GLY A 592 12.89 8.57 -1.21
C GLY A 592 11.59 9.28 -0.81
N VAL A 593 11.67 10.47 -0.18
CA VAL A 593 10.48 11.27 0.16
C VAL A 593 10.05 12.21 -0.97
N GLU A 594 10.94 12.51 -1.91
CA GLU A 594 10.65 13.23 -3.16
C GLU A 594 9.43 12.62 -3.86
N ARG A 595 9.43 11.29 -4.00
CA ARG A 595 8.33 10.50 -4.58
C ARG A 595 6.98 10.79 -3.92
N LEU A 596 6.93 11.04 -2.60
CA LEU A 596 5.67 11.38 -1.91
C LEU A 596 5.18 12.80 -2.26
N ALA A 597 6.09 13.75 -2.46
CA ALA A 597 5.76 15.09 -2.94
C ALA A 597 5.17 15.04 -4.36
N GLU A 598 5.78 14.21 -5.21
CA GLU A 598 5.42 14.00 -6.61
C GLU A 598 4.08 13.27 -6.76
N THR A 599 3.91 12.15 -6.07
CA THR A 599 2.63 11.47 -5.83
C THR A 599 1.52 12.44 -5.44
N PHE A 600 1.79 13.29 -4.44
CA PHE A 600 0.78 14.20 -3.93
C PHE A 600 0.43 15.29 -4.95
N ARG A 601 1.44 15.86 -5.61
CA ARG A 601 1.27 16.85 -6.68
C ARG A 601 0.42 16.26 -7.80
N HIS A 602 0.75 15.06 -8.29
CA HIS A 602 0.03 14.37 -9.36
C HIS A 602 -1.44 14.14 -9.02
N HIS A 603 -1.75 13.51 -7.88
CA HIS A 603 -3.13 13.29 -7.45
C HIS A 603 -3.90 14.61 -7.28
N SER A 604 -3.23 15.67 -6.81
CA SER A 604 -3.88 16.97 -6.65
C SER A 604 -4.26 17.62 -8.00
N THR A 605 -3.40 17.48 -9.02
CA THR A 605 -3.69 17.96 -10.37
C THR A 605 -4.86 17.21 -11.00
N VAL A 606 -4.90 15.87 -10.89
CA VAL A 606 -6.01 15.05 -11.43
C VAL A 606 -7.36 15.48 -10.86
N ILE A 607 -7.44 15.64 -9.53
CA ILE A 607 -8.66 16.09 -8.84
C ILE A 607 -9.05 17.51 -9.27
N PHE A 608 -8.10 18.43 -9.44
CA PHE A 608 -8.41 19.78 -9.94
C PHE A 608 -8.93 19.78 -11.38
N SER A 609 -8.43 18.90 -12.27
CA SER A 609 -8.94 18.75 -13.63
C SER A 609 -10.38 18.23 -13.64
N HIS A 610 -10.73 17.26 -12.78
CA HIS A 610 -12.11 16.77 -12.65
C HIS A 610 -13.07 17.88 -12.18
N LEU A 611 -12.64 18.71 -11.23
CA LEU A 611 -13.45 19.84 -10.73
C LEU A 611 -13.63 20.96 -11.78
N ALA A 612 -12.60 21.23 -12.59
CA ALA A 612 -12.69 22.20 -13.69
C ALA A 612 -13.68 21.74 -14.76
N TYR A 613 -13.56 20.48 -15.21
CA TYR A 613 -14.49 19.88 -16.17
C TYR A 613 -15.96 19.91 -15.69
N GLN A 614 -16.18 19.68 -14.39
CA GLN A 614 -17.51 19.75 -13.79
C GLN A 614 -18.07 21.18 -13.76
N GLN A 615 -17.24 22.20 -13.51
CA GLN A 615 -17.66 23.61 -13.61
C GLN A 615 -18.05 23.99 -15.05
N GLU A 616 -17.32 23.50 -16.06
CA GLU A 616 -17.64 23.72 -17.48
C GLU A 616 -18.95 23.03 -17.90
N GLN A 617 -19.22 21.81 -17.44
CA GLN A 617 -20.50 21.13 -17.68
C GLN A 617 -21.69 21.86 -17.02
N ILE A 618 -21.51 22.40 -15.82
CA ILE A 618 -22.56 23.19 -15.14
C ILE A 618 -22.83 24.51 -15.89
N HIS A 619 -21.80 25.13 -16.49
CA HIS A 619 -21.96 26.35 -17.31
C HIS A 619 -22.54 26.09 -18.71
N SER A 620 -22.57 24.85 -19.17
CA SER A 620 -23.09 24.46 -20.51
C SER A 620 -24.47 23.80 -20.48
N GLN A 621 -25.09 23.64 -19.31
CA GLN A 621 -26.53 23.38 -19.22
C GLN A 621 -27.33 24.68 -19.45
N PRO A 622 -28.41 24.67 -20.26
CA PRO A 622 -29.22 25.86 -20.49
C PRO A 622 -29.99 26.25 -19.22
N GLN A 623 -29.67 27.43 -18.67
CA GLN A 623 -30.47 28.00 -17.59
C GLN A 623 -31.93 28.20 -18.04
N PRO A 624 -32.93 27.84 -17.21
CA PRO A 624 -34.31 28.25 -17.46
C PRO A 624 -34.38 29.78 -17.46
N GLN A 625 -34.94 30.37 -18.52
CA GLN A 625 -35.08 31.82 -18.63
C GLN A 625 -35.89 32.37 -17.44
N PRO A 626 -35.36 33.34 -16.66
CA PRO A 626 -36.18 34.06 -15.70
C PRO A 626 -37.21 34.92 -16.45
N PRO A 627 -38.43 35.08 -15.92
CA PRO A 627 -39.49 35.82 -16.61
C PRO A 627 -39.14 37.31 -16.74
N LEU A 628 -39.41 37.86 -17.93
CA LEU A 628 -39.26 39.29 -18.24
C LEU A 628 -40.00 40.17 -17.22
N GLN A 629 -39.27 41.07 -16.57
CA GLN A 629 -39.83 42.22 -15.84
C GLN A 629 -39.23 43.55 -16.36
N PRO A 630 -39.96 44.68 -16.21
CA PRO A 630 -39.72 45.86 -17.04
C PRO A 630 -38.51 46.69 -16.62
N GLN A 631 -37.98 47.42 -17.59
CA GLN A 631 -36.89 48.38 -17.41
C GLN A 631 -37.23 49.47 -16.38
N LEU A 632 -36.31 49.73 -15.46
CA LEU A 632 -36.26 50.96 -14.66
C LEU A 632 -34.87 51.62 -14.79
N GLN A 633 -34.87 52.94 -14.65
CA GLN A 633 -33.86 53.84 -15.22
C GLN A 633 -32.57 53.94 -14.40
N GLN A 634 -31.45 54.09 -15.13
CA GLN A 634 -30.32 54.99 -14.87
C GLN A 634 -29.80 55.17 -13.42
N GLN A 635 -28.48 55.02 -13.25
CA GLN A 635 -27.60 56.20 -13.26
C GLN A 635 -26.12 55.84 -13.45
N ASN A 636 -25.44 56.62 -14.28
CA ASN A 636 -23.99 56.52 -14.52
C ASN A 636 -23.21 57.16 -13.38
N VAL A 637 -22.07 56.57 -13.01
CA VAL A 637 -20.91 57.32 -12.49
C VAL A 637 -19.70 56.95 -13.36
N LEU A 638 -19.12 57.98 -13.99
CA LEU A 638 -18.01 57.89 -14.93
C LEU A 638 -16.67 58.12 -14.22
N VAL A 639 -15.68 57.25 -14.48
CA VAL A 639 -14.26 57.63 -14.52
C VAL A 639 -13.63 56.95 -15.76
N ALA A 640 -12.62 57.61 -16.35
CA ALA A 640 -12.24 57.52 -17.77
C ALA A 640 -11.43 56.26 -18.20
N PRO A 641 -11.41 55.93 -19.52
CA PRO A 641 -10.75 54.74 -20.08
C PRO A 641 -9.27 54.98 -20.48
N PRO A 642 -8.56 53.90 -20.86
CA PRO A 642 -7.96 53.92 -22.20
C PRO A 642 -8.09 52.61 -23.01
N VAL A 643 -8.48 52.79 -24.28
CA VAL A 643 -7.97 52.21 -25.55
C VAL A 643 -7.55 50.70 -25.62
N PRO A 644 -8.08 49.91 -26.59
CA PRO A 644 -7.82 48.47 -26.73
C PRO A 644 -6.71 48.11 -27.75
N MET A 645 -6.18 46.88 -27.67
CA MET A 645 -5.71 46.09 -28.82
C MET A 645 -5.89 44.57 -28.58
N ALA A 646 -6.09 43.83 -29.68
CA ALA A 646 -6.06 42.37 -29.80
C ALA A 646 -4.59 41.90 -30.05
N ALA A 647 -4.18 40.62 -30.15
CA ALA A 647 -4.72 39.28 -29.81
C ALA A 647 -3.53 38.27 -29.87
N THR A 648 -3.79 36.97 -29.63
CA THR A 648 -2.96 35.77 -29.91
C THR A 648 -1.62 35.53 -29.17
N LEU A 649 -1.64 34.42 -28.40
CA LEU A 649 -0.69 33.30 -28.28
C LEU A 649 0.81 33.45 -27.85
N ASP A 650 1.20 32.37 -27.16
CA ASP A 650 2.52 31.72 -26.98
C ASP A 650 3.55 32.15 -25.91
N ASP A 651 3.95 31.10 -25.17
CA ASP A 651 5.22 30.77 -24.50
C ASP A 651 6.12 31.86 -23.89
N VAL A 652 6.28 31.79 -22.56
CA VAL A 652 7.54 32.15 -21.89
C VAL A 652 7.89 31.10 -20.83
N LEU A 653 8.88 30.28 -21.17
CA LEU A 653 9.67 29.41 -20.28
C LEU A 653 10.28 30.19 -19.10
N LEU A 654 10.66 29.48 -18.03
CA LEU A 654 11.53 30.05 -17.00
C LEU A 654 12.91 30.37 -17.59
N VAL A 655 13.34 31.63 -17.53
CA VAL A 655 14.72 32.05 -17.82
C VAL A 655 15.30 32.77 -16.61
N ASP A 656 16.58 32.54 -16.35
CA ASP A 656 17.27 32.98 -15.14
C ASP A 656 17.92 34.38 -15.26
N GLY A 657 18.28 34.98 -14.12
CA GLY A 657 18.82 36.34 -14.02
C GLY A 657 20.23 36.56 -14.60
N SER A 658 20.80 35.54 -15.25
CA SER A 658 22.08 35.59 -15.97
C SER A 658 21.92 35.29 -17.47
N GLY A 659 20.71 34.91 -17.92
CA GLY A 659 20.48 34.44 -19.29
C GLY A 659 21.18 33.12 -19.61
N ASN A 660 21.58 32.35 -18.58
CA ASN A 660 22.30 31.08 -18.73
C ASN A 660 21.79 30.08 -17.69
N VAL A 661 21.06 29.07 -18.18
CA VAL A 661 20.51 27.96 -17.41
C VAL A 661 21.62 27.20 -16.66
N PRO A 662 21.41 26.72 -15.42
CA PRO A 662 22.22 25.63 -14.89
C PRO A 662 21.79 24.34 -15.58
N LEU A 663 22.57 23.97 -16.59
CA LEU A 663 22.50 22.73 -17.35
C LEU A 663 22.33 21.52 -16.41
N ILE A 664 21.31 20.67 -16.64
CA ILE A 664 21.59 19.42 -17.36
C ILE A 664 21.89 19.86 -18.79
N ASP A 665 22.92 19.32 -19.44
CA ASP A 665 23.38 19.79 -20.75
C ASP A 665 22.22 20.25 -21.64
N ALA A 666 22.25 21.52 -22.05
CA ALA A 666 21.15 22.14 -22.77
C ALA A 666 20.98 21.54 -24.16
N GLN A 667 22.03 20.91 -24.70
CA GLN A 667 21.88 20.01 -25.84
C GLN A 667 21.01 18.79 -25.45
N LEU A 668 21.32 18.15 -24.33
CA LEU A 668 20.62 16.96 -23.84
C LEU A 668 19.20 17.22 -23.28
N ALA A 669 18.78 18.46 -23.05
CA ALA A 669 17.42 18.78 -22.58
C ALA A 669 16.47 19.22 -23.71
N ASP A 670 16.99 19.93 -24.72
CA ASP A 670 16.22 20.33 -25.91
C ASP A 670 16.17 19.24 -26.99
N GLU A 671 16.95 18.16 -26.89
CA GLU A 671 16.98 17.06 -27.87
C GLU A 671 15.94 15.94 -27.60
N LEU A 672 15.36 15.81 -26.39
CA LEU A 672 14.72 14.57 -25.90
C LEU A 672 13.24 14.33 -26.30
N PHE A 673 12.91 14.30 -27.60
CA PHE A 673 11.53 14.06 -28.09
C PHE A 673 11.33 12.84 -28.99
N TYR A 674 11.31 11.64 -28.43
CA TYR A 674 11.35 10.41 -29.24
C TYR A 674 10.03 9.65 -29.34
N SER A 675 9.72 9.19 -30.55
CA SER A 675 9.04 7.91 -30.73
C SER A 675 10.07 6.82 -31.03
N TYR A 676 10.02 5.71 -30.30
CA TYR A 676 10.86 4.55 -30.56
C TYR A 676 10.16 3.63 -31.56
N ASP A 677 10.89 3.16 -32.56
CA ASP A 677 10.42 2.14 -33.50
C ASP A 677 11.47 1.02 -33.61
N CYS A 678 11.05 -0.20 -33.91
CA CYS A 678 11.98 -1.27 -34.27
C CYS A 678 11.57 -1.85 -35.63
N LYS A 679 12.41 -1.67 -36.64
CA LYS A 679 12.16 -2.17 -38.00
C LYS A 679 12.69 -3.59 -38.21
N ASP A 680 13.74 -3.95 -37.51
CA ASP A 680 14.34 -5.28 -37.47
C ASP A 680 14.86 -5.58 -36.04
N PRO A 681 15.29 -6.82 -35.71
CA PRO A 681 15.69 -7.18 -34.35
C PRO A 681 16.89 -6.38 -33.82
N GLN A 682 17.81 -5.92 -34.67
CA GLN A 682 19.09 -5.35 -34.26
C GLN A 682 19.05 -3.82 -34.16
N THR A 683 18.02 -3.17 -34.68
CA THR A 683 17.91 -1.70 -34.73
C THR A 683 16.85 -1.18 -33.76
N LEU A 684 17.29 -0.31 -32.85
CA LEU A 684 16.41 0.62 -32.13
C LEU A 684 16.41 1.92 -32.93
N GLU A 685 15.27 2.28 -33.50
CA GLU A 685 15.11 3.55 -34.20
C GLU A 685 14.51 4.58 -33.25
N ILE A 686 15.16 5.73 -33.19
CA ILE A 686 14.88 6.81 -32.26
C ILE A 686 14.55 8.04 -33.11
N LEU A 687 13.32 8.52 -33.04
CA LEU A 687 12.80 9.53 -33.95
C LEU A 687 12.53 10.85 -33.20
N PRO A 688 13.51 11.78 -33.13
CA PRO A 688 13.34 13.10 -32.50
C PRO A 688 12.25 13.95 -33.18
N ASP A 689 11.59 14.79 -32.39
CA ASP A 689 10.64 15.83 -32.80
C ASP A 689 9.59 15.33 -33.82
N THR A 690 9.06 14.14 -33.60
CA THR A 690 8.23 13.45 -34.58
C THR A 690 6.75 13.79 -34.45
N LEU A 691 6.17 14.33 -35.52
CA LEU A 691 4.71 14.48 -35.63
C LEU A 691 4.08 13.17 -36.11
N LEU A 692 3.24 12.58 -35.25
CA LEU A 692 2.35 11.46 -35.58
C LEU A 692 0.93 11.99 -35.81
N ILE A 693 0.40 11.82 -37.02
CA ILE A 693 -1.00 12.15 -37.33
C ILE A 693 -1.82 10.86 -37.26
N ILE A 694 -2.78 10.80 -36.33
CA ILE A 694 -3.65 9.64 -36.10
C ILE A 694 -5.06 9.98 -36.62
N SER A 695 -5.65 9.07 -37.40
CA SER A 695 -7.01 9.19 -37.91
C SER A 695 -8.06 9.00 -36.80
N ALA A 696 -9.28 9.49 -37.04
CA ALA A 696 -10.42 9.23 -36.16
C ALA A 696 -10.80 7.73 -36.04
N THR A 697 -10.26 6.86 -36.91
CA THR A 697 -10.44 5.39 -36.83
C THR A 697 -9.32 4.68 -36.07
N GLY A 698 -8.34 5.44 -35.55
CA GLY A 698 -7.24 4.92 -34.74
C GLY A 698 -6.02 4.44 -35.52
N GLN A 699 -5.89 4.82 -36.80
CA GLN A 699 -4.74 4.47 -37.65
C GLN A 699 -3.74 5.62 -37.75
N ILE A 700 -2.46 5.30 -37.77
CA ILE A 700 -1.38 6.24 -38.08
C ILE A 700 -1.52 6.62 -39.56
N GLN A 701 -1.91 7.85 -39.83
CA GLN A 701 -2.13 8.36 -41.18
C GLN A 701 -0.82 8.81 -41.81
N SER A 702 0.03 9.49 -41.03
CA SER A 702 1.38 9.86 -41.43
C SER A 702 2.29 10.02 -40.21
N LEU A 703 3.59 9.93 -40.46
CA LEU A 703 4.66 10.08 -39.50
C LEU A 703 5.71 10.99 -40.14
N HIS A 704 6.04 12.09 -39.48
CA HIS A 704 6.97 13.10 -39.96
C HIS A 704 8.08 13.30 -38.92
N PRO A 705 9.27 12.68 -39.09
CA PRO A 705 10.39 12.86 -38.18
C PRO A 705 10.95 14.28 -38.25
N SER A 706 11.53 14.78 -37.16
CA SER A 706 12.21 16.08 -37.10
C SER A 706 11.35 17.25 -37.62
N THR A 707 10.07 17.25 -37.23
CA THR A 707 9.07 18.24 -37.70
C THR A 707 9.23 19.56 -36.95
N ASN A 708 9.43 20.65 -37.67
CA ASN A 708 9.37 21.98 -37.09
C ASN A 708 7.91 22.33 -36.69
N PRO A 709 7.65 22.86 -35.48
CA PRO A 709 6.32 23.33 -35.08
C PRO A 709 5.62 24.25 -36.09
N THR A 710 6.36 25.07 -36.86
CA THR A 710 5.78 25.95 -37.89
C THR A 710 5.14 25.20 -39.06
N ASP A 711 5.59 23.97 -39.31
CA ASP A 711 5.14 23.15 -40.45
C ASP A 711 3.89 22.33 -40.09
N ILE A 712 3.59 22.12 -38.80
CA ILE A 712 2.47 21.31 -38.31
C ILE A 712 1.12 21.74 -38.93
N PRO A 713 0.74 23.03 -39.00
CA PRO A 713 -0.52 23.43 -39.64
C PRO A 713 -0.59 23.06 -41.13
N THR A 714 0.55 23.12 -41.82
CA THR A 714 0.66 22.73 -43.24
C THR A 714 0.53 21.22 -43.39
N LEU A 715 1.22 20.44 -42.54
CA LEU A 715 1.17 18.97 -42.54
C LEU A 715 -0.22 18.44 -42.18
N LEU A 716 -0.89 19.03 -41.18
CA LEU A 716 -2.29 18.73 -40.85
C LEU A 716 -3.21 19.01 -42.04
N THR A 717 -3.07 20.15 -42.70
CA THR A 717 -3.86 20.51 -43.89
C THR A 717 -3.62 19.52 -45.04
N GLN A 718 -2.36 19.10 -45.28
CA GLN A 718 -2.01 18.07 -46.28
C GLN A 718 -2.61 16.70 -45.93
N ALA A 719 -2.72 16.38 -44.64
CA ALA A 719 -3.40 15.19 -44.14
C ALA A 719 -4.95 15.31 -44.10
N ASN A 720 -5.53 16.39 -44.66
CA ASN A 720 -6.98 16.69 -44.65
C ASN A 720 -7.57 16.94 -43.24
N HIS A 721 -6.74 17.32 -42.28
CA HIS A 721 -7.15 17.80 -40.96
C HIS A 721 -7.24 19.32 -40.95
N ASN A 722 -8.11 19.88 -40.10
CA ASN A 722 -8.20 21.33 -39.91
C ASN A 722 -7.31 21.77 -38.74
N PRO A 723 -6.22 22.52 -38.97
CA PRO A 723 -5.29 22.93 -37.91
C PRO A 723 -5.94 23.71 -36.76
N GLY A 724 -7.04 24.42 -37.02
CA GLY A 724 -7.74 25.20 -36.01
C GLY A 724 -8.70 24.38 -35.12
N THR A 725 -8.91 23.09 -35.40
CA THR A 725 -9.84 22.23 -34.64
C THR A 725 -9.32 20.83 -34.31
N THR A 726 -8.28 20.35 -34.99
CA THR A 726 -7.69 19.04 -34.69
C THR A 726 -6.89 19.11 -33.39
N PRO A 727 -7.16 18.21 -32.41
CA PRO A 727 -6.43 18.22 -31.14
C PRO A 727 -4.98 17.77 -31.35
N ILE A 728 -4.04 18.61 -30.90
CA ILE A 728 -2.60 18.32 -30.91
C ILE A 728 -2.20 18.01 -29.46
N THR A 729 -1.45 16.92 -29.24
CA THR A 729 -0.84 16.61 -27.95
C THR A 729 0.67 16.67 -28.10
N THR A 730 1.27 17.73 -27.59
CA THR A 730 2.73 17.82 -27.42
C THR A 730 3.12 17.05 -26.16
N LEU A 731 4.19 16.24 -26.24
CA LEU A 731 4.75 15.56 -25.08
C LEU A 731 5.67 16.54 -24.30
N SER A 732 6.20 16.13 -23.16
CA SER A 732 7.32 16.84 -22.50
C SER A 732 8.66 16.12 -22.73
N ALA A 733 9.80 16.79 -22.52
CA ALA A 733 11.14 16.21 -22.69
C ALA A 733 11.46 15.03 -21.74
N THR A 734 10.57 14.74 -20.78
CA THR A 734 10.63 13.54 -19.92
C THR A 734 9.66 12.44 -20.38
N GLU A 735 9.09 12.57 -21.58
CA GLU A 735 8.08 11.66 -22.11
C GLU A 735 8.41 11.20 -23.52
N PHE A 736 8.19 9.92 -23.78
CA PHE A 736 8.39 9.32 -25.09
C PHE A 736 7.33 8.26 -25.40
N LEU A 737 7.10 8.05 -26.69
CA LEU A 737 6.16 7.03 -27.17
C LEU A 737 6.90 5.75 -27.53
N ILE A 738 6.36 4.61 -27.09
CA ILE A 738 6.73 3.27 -27.55
C ILE A 738 5.49 2.57 -28.13
N PRO A 739 5.64 1.63 -29.08
CA PRO A 739 4.57 0.72 -29.45
C PRO A 739 4.10 -0.03 -28.22
N GLY A 740 2.80 -0.31 -28.15
CA GLY A 740 2.23 -1.10 -27.07
C GLY A 740 2.82 -2.51 -27.01
N PHE A 741 3.04 -3.02 -25.80
CA PHE A 741 3.62 -4.35 -25.63
C PHE A 741 2.65 -5.45 -26.06
N ILE A 742 3.21 -6.52 -26.60
CA ILE A 742 2.47 -7.68 -27.10
C ILE A 742 2.88 -8.91 -26.29
N ASP A 743 1.96 -9.38 -25.45
CA ASP A 743 2.12 -10.58 -24.64
C ASP A 743 1.69 -11.80 -25.45
N THR A 744 2.66 -12.51 -26.03
CA THR A 744 2.41 -13.61 -26.95
C THR A 744 1.99 -14.92 -26.29
N HIS A 745 2.03 -15.01 -24.95
CA HIS A 745 1.53 -16.19 -24.23
C HIS A 745 1.21 -15.86 -22.77
N THR A 746 -0.07 -15.97 -22.38
CA THR A 746 -0.49 -15.70 -21.00
C THR A 746 -1.82 -16.39 -20.63
N HIS A 747 -1.94 -16.90 -19.40
CA HIS A 747 -3.13 -17.64 -18.95
C HIS A 747 -4.07 -16.74 -18.12
N ALA A 748 -5.15 -16.28 -18.74
CA ALA A 748 -6.19 -15.51 -18.06
C ALA A 748 -6.78 -16.17 -16.80
N PRO A 749 -7.11 -17.48 -16.77
CA PRO A 749 -7.75 -18.11 -15.61
C PRO A 749 -6.78 -18.27 -14.41
N GLN A 750 -5.48 -18.22 -14.69
CA GLN A 750 -4.42 -18.36 -13.69
C GLN A 750 -4.01 -17.01 -13.07
N TRP A 751 -4.70 -15.90 -13.41
CA TRP A 751 -4.44 -14.59 -12.81
C TRP A 751 -4.55 -14.57 -11.27
N SER A 752 -5.28 -15.53 -10.67
CA SER A 752 -5.43 -15.65 -9.21
C SER A 752 -4.31 -16.44 -8.50
N GLN A 753 -3.43 -17.13 -9.23
CA GLN A 753 -2.42 -18.04 -8.67
C GLN A 753 -0.96 -17.60 -8.86
N ARG A 754 -0.70 -16.44 -9.48
CA ARG A 754 0.67 -15.93 -9.65
C ARG A 754 1.43 -15.93 -8.32
N GLY A 755 2.64 -16.48 -8.34
CA GLY A 755 3.50 -16.60 -7.16
C GLY A 755 3.30 -17.87 -6.33
N LEU A 756 2.44 -18.80 -6.75
CA LEU A 756 2.26 -20.10 -6.09
C LEU A 756 3.01 -21.22 -6.83
N GLY A 757 3.69 -22.09 -6.06
CA GLY A 757 4.26 -23.34 -6.56
C GLY A 757 5.60 -23.23 -7.31
N ARG A 758 6.46 -22.27 -6.95
CA ARG A 758 7.83 -22.16 -7.48
C ARG A 758 8.71 -23.29 -6.95
N GLY A 759 9.60 -23.83 -7.78
CA GLY A 759 10.43 -25.00 -7.44
C GLY A 759 9.68 -26.34 -7.43
N ILE A 760 8.51 -26.42 -8.06
CA ILE A 760 7.76 -27.66 -8.30
C ILE A 760 7.87 -27.98 -9.81
N ASP A 761 7.94 -29.26 -10.18
CA ASP A 761 7.90 -29.67 -11.59
C ASP A 761 6.58 -29.28 -12.26
N LEU A 762 6.62 -29.04 -13.58
CA LEU A 762 5.50 -28.55 -14.37
C LEU A 762 4.22 -29.40 -14.21
N LEU A 763 4.34 -30.72 -14.27
CA LEU A 763 3.18 -31.62 -14.26
C LEU A 763 2.55 -31.70 -12.86
N THR A 764 3.36 -31.77 -11.81
CA THR A 764 2.91 -31.70 -10.43
C THR A 764 2.30 -30.34 -10.09
N TRP A 765 2.87 -29.24 -10.60
CA TRP A 765 2.34 -27.89 -10.45
C TRP A 765 0.96 -27.74 -11.11
N LEU A 766 0.80 -28.28 -12.31
CA LEU A 766 -0.48 -28.31 -13.03
C LEU A 766 -1.57 -29.03 -12.21
N GLU A 767 -1.26 -30.23 -11.74
CA GLU A 767 -2.17 -31.10 -10.96
C GLU A 767 -2.54 -30.50 -9.60
N GLN A 768 -1.56 -30.03 -8.82
CA GLN A 768 -1.78 -29.60 -7.43
C GLN A 768 -2.37 -28.19 -7.30
N ILE A 769 -2.14 -27.31 -8.29
CA ILE A 769 -2.44 -25.88 -8.18
C ILE A 769 -3.30 -25.42 -9.35
N THR A 770 -2.81 -25.57 -10.59
CA THR A 770 -3.38 -24.90 -11.76
C THR A 770 -4.80 -25.34 -12.08
N PHE A 771 -5.05 -26.64 -12.21
CA PHE A 771 -6.40 -27.12 -12.54
C PHE A 771 -7.42 -26.73 -11.47
N ALA A 772 -7.03 -26.70 -10.19
CA ALA A 772 -7.90 -26.28 -9.09
C ALA A 772 -8.22 -24.77 -9.10
N HIS A 773 -7.38 -23.94 -9.70
CA HIS A 773 -7.68 -22.53 -9.95
C HIS A 773 -8.52 -22.33 -11.21
N GLU A 774 -8.18 -22.99 -12.32
CA GLU A 774 -8.92 -22.87 -13.58
C GLU A 774 -10.35 -23.44 -13.47
N ALA A 775 -10.59 -24.48 -12.66
CA ALA A 775 -11.92 -25.05 -12.43
C ALA A 775 -12.92 -24.04 -11.80
N LYS A 776 -12.44 -23.02 -11.08
CA LYS A 776 -13.29 -21.96 -10.50
C LYS A 776 -13.98 -21.10 -11.55
N LEU A 777 -13.47 -21.09 -12.79
CA LEU A 777 -14.04 -20.34 -13.91
C LEU A 777 -15.33 -20.96 -14.46
N SER A 778 -15.74 -22.13 -13.94
CA SER A 778 -17.10 -22.67 -14.12
C SER A 778 -18.19 -21.77 -13.52
N ASP A 779 -17.85 -20.86 -12.60
CA ASP A 779 -18.72 -19.78 -12.13
C ASP A 779 -18.54 -18.52 -13.03
N PRO A 780 -19.56 -18.13 -13.82
CA PRO A 780 -19.52 -16.92 -14.65
C PRO A 780 -19.26 -15.63 -13.88
N ILE A 781 -19.68 -15.54 -12.62
CA ILE A 781 -19.48 -14.35 -11.78
C ILE A 781 -18.00 -14.24 -11.40
N TYR A 782 -17.40 -15.36 -10.96
CA TYR A 782 -15.97 -15.43 -10.68
C TYR A 782 -15.13 -15.15 -11.93
N ALA A 783 -15.50 -15.75 -13.07
CA ALA A 783 -14.86 -15.50 -14.36
C ALA A 783 -14.85 -14.01 -14.73
N LYS A 784 -16.01 -13.34 -14.66
CA LYS A 784 -16.12 -11.91 -14.98
C LYS A 784 -15.28 -11.02 -14.05
N GLN A 785 -15.21 -11.36 -12.76
CA GLN A 785 -14.36 -10.63 -11.80
C GLN A 785 -12.87 -10.83 -12.09
N LEU A 786 -12.44 -12.08 -12.30
CA LEU A 786 -11.04 -12.42 -12.50
C LEU A 786 -10.51 -11.89 -13.82
N TYR A 787 -11.24 -12.08 -14.92
CA TYR A 787 -10.83 -11.61 -16.24
C TYR A 787 -10.82 -10.08 -16.34
N ARG A 788 -11.74 -9.38 -15.67
CA ARG A 788 -11.64 -7.91 -15.56
C ARG A 788 -10.35 -7.49 -14.87
N ALA A 789 -9.97 -8.16 -13.77
CA ALA A 789 -8.71 -7.87 -13.08
C ALA A 789 -7.48 -8.22 -13.93
N ALA A 790 -7.54 -9.27 -14.76
CA ALA A 790 -6.47 -9.66 -15.67
C ALA A 790 -6.27 -8.65 -16.81
N VAL A 791 -7.33 -8.28 -17.52
CA VAL A 791 -7.30 -7.33 -18.64
C VAL A 791 -6.93 -5.92 -18.18
N GLN A 792 -7.49 -5.44 -17.06
CA GLN A 792 -7.08 -4.16 -16.48
C GLN A 792 -5.63 -4.20 -15.97
N GLY A 793 -5.18 -5.35 -15.45
CA GLY A 793 -3.82 -5.56 -14.97
C GLY A 793 -2.78 -5.55 -16.10
N SER A 794 -3.04 -6.24 -17.21
CA SER A 794 -2.15 -6.28 -18.38
C SER A 794 -2.08 -4.92 -19.08
N LEU A 795 -3.21 -4.24 -19.30
CA LEU A 795 -3.24 -2.86 -19.80
C LEU A 795 -2.49 -1.89 -18.90
N LYS A 796 -2.55 -2.05 -17.56
CA LYS A 796 -1.74 -1.23 -16.64
C LYS A 796 -0.24 -1.41 -16.90
N GLN A 797 0.20 -2.60 -17.32
CA GLN A 797 1.59 -2.93 -17.64
C GLN A 797 2.00 -2.55 -19.08
N GLY A 798 1.14 -1.85 -19.83
CA GLY A 798 1.40 -1.45 -21.22
C GLY A 798 1.16 -2.53 -22.27
N ILE A 799 0.58 -3.67 -21.88
CA ILE A 799 0.27 -4.77 -22.80
C ILE A 799 -1.03 -4.40 -23.55
N THR A 800 -0.89 -3.90 -24.78
CA THR A 800 -2.01 -3.53 -25.66
C THR A 800 -2.64 -4.73 -26.33
N THR A 801 -1.83 -5.76 -26.61
CA THR A 801 -2.25 -7.01 -27.24
C THR A 801 -1.85 -8.21 -26.39
N ALA A 802 -2.77 -9.15 -26.14
CA ALA A 802 -2.49 -10.36 -25.37
C ALA A 802 -3.03 -11.63 -26.04
N CYS A 803 -2.22 -12.67 -26.12
CA CYS A 803 -2.60 -14.03 -26.53
C CYS A 803 -2.99 -14.84 -25.29
N TYR A 804 -4.28 -14.80 -24.97
CA TYR A 804 -4.87 -15.43 -23.81
C TYR A 804 -5.23 -16.90 -24.04
N TYR A 805 -4.72 -17.75 -23.15
CA TYR A 805 -5.32 -19.03 -22.83
C TYR A 805 -6.51 -18.78 -21.90
N GLY A 806 -7.70 -19.20 -22.32
CA GLY A 806 -8.89 -19.29 -21.45
C GLY A 806 -8.90 -20.59 -20.65
N SER A 807 -9.88 -20.77 -19.76
CA SER A 807 -10.13 -22.10 -19.16
C SER A 807 -10.75 -23.06 -20.18
N ARG A 808 -10.96 -24.34 -19.81
CA ARG A 808 -11.73 -25.27 -20.67
C ARG A 808 -13.19 -24.85 -20.92
N HIS A 809 -13.76 -24.01 -20.04
CA HIS A 809 -15.17 -23.63 -20.12
C HIS A 809 -15.40 -22.60 -21.25
N LYS A 810 -16.26 -22.94 -22.23
CA LYS A 810 -16.69 -22.03 -23.30
C LYS A 810 -17.20 -20.70 -22.77
N ASP A 811 -18.16 -20.72 -21.85
CA ASP A 811 -18.84 -19.51 -21.37
C ASP A 811 -17.87 -18.54 -20.68
N ALA A 812 -16.89 -19.07 -19.93
CA ALA A 812 -15.82 -18.26 -19.36
C ALA A 812 -14.95 -17.60 -20.44
N SER A 813 -14.59 -18.33 -21.49
CA SER A 813 -13.81 -17.80 -22.61
C SER A 813 -14.57 -16.75 -23.41
N ILE A 814 -15.91 -16.87 -23.53
CA ILE A 814 -16.78 -15.82 -24.09
C ILE A 814 -16.76 -14.57 -23.19
N ILE A 815 -16.89 -14.73 -21.86
CA ILE A 815 -16.81 -13.62 -20.90
C ILE A 815 -15.46 -12.88 -20.98
N LEU A 816 -14.36 -13.60 -21.24
CA LEU A 816 -13.05 -12.97 -21.48
C LEU A 816 -13.06 -12.12 -22.76
N ALA A 817 -13.65 -12.62 -23.87
CA ALA A 817 -13.81 -11.86 -25.10
C ALA A 817 -14.68 -10.59 -24.92
N GLU A 818 -15.83 -10.71 -24.27
CA GLU A 818 -16.68 -9.57 -23.88
C GLU A 818 -15.92 -8.56 -23.02
N THR A 819 -15.07 -9.04 -22.11
CA THR A 819 -14.26 -8.20 -21.21
C THR A 819 -13.18 -7.42 -21.96
N CYS A 820 -12.47 -8.07 -22.89
CA CYS A 820 -11.48 -7.41 -23.76
C CYS A 820 -12.14 -6.34 -24.64
N LEU A 821 -13.26 -6.65 -25.30
CA LEU A 821 -14.01 -5.68 -26.13
C LEU A 821 -14.52 -4.49 -25.30
N ALA A 822 -15.10 -4.73 -24.13
CA ALA A 822 -15.65 -3.67 -23.28
C ALA A 822 -14.57 -2.70 -22.76
N ILE A 823 -13.42 -3.23 -22.33
CA ILE A 823 -12.31 -2.43 -21.83
C ILE A 823 -11.53 -1.78 -23.00
N GLY A 824 -11.45 -2.47 -24.14
CA GLY A 824 -10.75 -2.01 -25.35
C GLY A 824 -9.37 -2.62 -25.56
N GLN A 825 -9.04 -3.78 -24.96
CA GLN A 825 -7.77 -4.46 -25.21
C GLN A 825 -7.86 -5.31 -26.48
N ARG A 826 -6.78 -5.34 -27.29
CA ARG A 826 -6.65 -6.27 -28.40
C ARG A 826 -6.32 -7.66 -27.85
N ALA A 827 -7.01 -8.71 -28.31
CA ALA A 827 -6.78 -10.03 -27.76
C ALA A 827 -6.90 -11.15 -28.79
N LEU A 828 -6.02 -12.14 -28.67
CA LEU A 828 -6.14 -13.46 -29.26
C LEU A 828 -6.60 -14.39 -28.13
N ILE A 829 -7.78 -15.00 -28.23
CA ILE A 829 -8.39 -15.76 -27.11
C ILE A 829 -8.79 -17.15 -27.58
N GLY A 830 -8.43 -18.19 -26.82
CA GLY A 830 -8.93 -19.55 -27.06
C GLY A 830 -9.48 -20.25 -25.82
N LYS A 831 -10.57 -21.01 -25.99
CA LYS A 831 -11.00 -22.04 -25.03
C LYS A 831 -9.95 -23.15 -25.05
N CYS A 832 -9.39 -23.51 -23.89
CA CYS A 832 -8.43 -24.62 -23.80
C CYS A 832 -9.13 -25.95 -24.08
N ASN A 833 -8.66 -26.67 -25.10
CA ASN A 833 -9.08 -28.03 -25.41
C ASN A 833 -8.22 -29.03 -24.61
N MET A 834 -8.85 -29.88 -23.80
CA MET A 834 -8.20 -30.84 -22.90
C MET A 834 -9.12 -32.05 -22.65
N ASN A 835 -8.89 -33.20 -23.28
CA ASN A 835 -9.76 -34.38 -23.17
C ASN A 835 -9.12 -35.61 -22.50
N ARG A 836 -7.85 -35.52 -22.09
CA ARG A 836 -7.14 -36.56 -21.32
C ARG A 836 -6.08 -35.94 -20.40
N HIS A 837 -5.45 -36.75 -19.55
CA HIS A 837 -4.32 -36.38 -18.69
C HIS A 837 -4.49 -35.05 -17.91
N ALA A 838 -5.72 -34.82 -17.46
CA ALA A 838 -6.13 -33.82 -16.49
C ALA A 838 -7.12 -34.50 -15.51
N PRO A 839 -7.37 -33.93 -14.32
CA PRO A 839 -8.28 -34.53 -13.35
C PRO A 839 -9.70 -34.73 -13.91
N ASP A 840 -10.39 -35.80 -13.50
CA ASP A 840 -11.77 -36.12 -13.91
C ASP A 840 -12.77 -34.96 -13.71
N TRP A 841 -12.48 -34.06 -12.76
CA TRP A 841 -13.30 -32.88 -12.44
C TRP A 841 -12.90 -31.61 -13.23
N TYR A 842 -11.84 -31.64 -14.03
CA TYR A 842 -11.37 -30.54 -14.88
C TYR A 842 -10.80 -31.05 -16.21
N VAL A 843 -11.63 -31.78 -16.96
CA VAL A 843 -11.36 -32.28 -18.30
C VAL A 843 -12.63 -32.09 -19.16
N ASP A 844 -12.51 -31.94 -20.47
CA ASP A 844 -13.65 -32.00 -21.40
C ASP A 844 -14.21 -33.44 -21.41
N ALA A 845 -15.53 -33.63 -21.33
CA ALA A 845 -16.13 -34.96 -21.15
C ALA A 845 -16.09 -35.83 -22.42
N SER A 846 -15.91 -35.22 -23.60
CA SER A 846 -15.62 -35.93 -24.84
C SER A 846 -14.92 -35.03 -25.87
N VAL A 847 -14.37 -35.66 -26.92
CA VAL A 847 -13.87 -34.95 -28.12
C VAL A 847 -14.99 -34.11 -28.74
N ASP A 848 -16.20 -34.68 -28.87
CA ASP A 848 -17.35 -34.01 -29.48
C ASP A 848 -17.78 -32.75 -28.68
N GLU A 849 -17.77 -32.79 -27.33
CA GLU A 849 -18.02 -31.61 -26.49
C GLU A 849 -16.92 -30.57 -26.74
N SER A 850 -15.66 -30.96 -26.64
CA SER A 850 -14.50 -30.06 -26.79
C SER A 850 -14.52 -29.33 -28.13
N VAL A 851 -14.89 -30.03 -29.21
CA VAL A 851 -14.99 -29.50 -30.57
C VAL A 851 -16.24 -28.66 -30.78
N SER A 852 -17.42 -29.08 -30.29
CA SER A 852 -18.65 -28.27 -30.36
C SER A 852 -18.48 -26.95 -29.61
N ASP A 853 -17.91 -26.99 -28.40
CA ASP A 853 -17.61 -25.81 -27.60
C ASP A 853 -16.64 -24.85 -28.33
N THR A 854 -15.59 -25.38 -28.95
CA THR A 854 -14.64 -24.57 -29.73
C THR A 854 -15.31 -23.93 -30.96
N VAL A 855 -16.17 -24.65 -31.68
CA VAL A 855 -16.91 -24.10 -32.84
C VAL A 855 -17.90 -23.02 -32.41
N GLU A 856 -18.67 -23.25 -31.34
CA GLU A 856 -19.59 -22.26 -30.77
C GLU A 856 -18.86 -21.02 -30.24
N PHE A 857 -17.72 -21.21 -29.55
CA PHE A 857 -16.85 -20.13 -29.11
C PHE A 857 -16.34 -19.28 -30.29
N ILE A 858 -15.80 -19.91 -31.33
CA ILE A 858 -15.31 -19.20 -32.54
C ILE A 858 -16.44 -18.39 -33.19
N ALA A 859 -17.62 -18.99 -33.35
CA ALA A 859 -18.78 -18.31 -33.92
C ALA A 859 -19.18 -17.11 -33.05
N LYS A 860 -19.24 -17.27 -31.73
CA LYS A 860 -19.66 -16.20 -30.82
C LYS A 860 -18.64 -15.06 -30.72
N VAL A 861 -17.34 -15.35 -30.72
CA VAL A 861 -16.31 -14.29 -30.72
C VAL A 861 -16.35 -13.51 -32.04
N LYS A 862 -16.51 -14.16 -33.20
CA LYS A 862 -16.70 -13.47 -34.49
C LYS A 862 -17.94 -12.58 -34.50
N GLU A 863 -19.06 -13.07 -33.94
CA GLU A 863 -20.30 -12.29 -33.78
C GLU A 863 -20.10 -11.06 -32.88
N LEU A 864 -19.39 -11.20 -31.76
CA LEU A 864 -19.13 -10.14 -30.79
C LEU A 864 -18.13 -9.08 -31.30
N ASP A 865 -17.08 -9.51 -32.02
CA ASP A 865 -16.06 -8.61 -32.56
C ASP A 865 -16.54 -7.80 -33.77
N GLY A 866 -17.54 -8.31 -34.52
CA GLY A 866 -18.20 -7.57 -35.60
C GLY A 866 -17.26 -7.16 -36.74
N ASP A 867 -16.31 -8.04 -37.08
CA ASP A 867 -15.23 -7.82 -38.05
C ASP A 867 -14.34 -6.59 -37.75
N THR A 868 -14.31 -6.11 -36.50
CA THR A 868 -13.40 -5.01 -36.09
C THR A 868 -11.95 -5.46 -35.94
N GLY A 869 -11.72 -6.77 -35.81
CA GLY A 869 -10.42 -7.41 -35.64
C GLY A 869 -9.73 -7.03 -34.33
N LEU A 870 -10.48 -6.64 -33.30
CA LEU A 870 -9.92 -6.29 -31.99
C LEU A 870 -9.76 -7.55 -31.11
N VAL A 871 -10.72 -8.46 -31.16
CA VAL A 871 -10.67 -9.75 -30.47
C VAL A 871 -10.82 -10.89 -31.48
N THR A 872 -9.78 -11.72 -31.57
CA THR A 872 -9.67 -12.85 -32.51
C THR A 872 -9.77 -14.18 -31.76
N PRO A 873 -10.62 -15.12 -32.18
CA PRO A 873 -10.64 -16.46 -31.59
C PRO A 873 -9.44 -17.29 -32.07
N VAL A 874 -8.89 -18.11 -31.18
CA VAL A 874 -7.68 -18.92 -31.40
C VAL A 874 -7.94 -20.38 -31.03
N ILE A 875 -7.47 -21.31 -31.86
CA ILE A 875 -7.50 -22.75 -31.58
C ILE A 875 -6.44 -23.05 -30.51
N THR A 876 -6.85 -23.62 -29.37
CA THR A 876 -5.97 -23.82 -28.21
C THR A 876 -6.06 -25.25 -27.67
N PRO A 877 -5.50 -26.26 -28.38
CA PRO A 877 -5.03 -27.46 -27.68
C PRO A 877 -4.04 -26.99 -26.62
N ARG A 878 -4.28 -27.32 -25.34
CA ARG A 878 -3.41 -26.77 -24.27
C ARG A 878 -1.95 -27.18 -24.51
N PHE A 879 -1.76 -28.48 -24.67
CA PHE A 879 -0.53 -29.16 -25.06
C PHE A 879 -0.83 -30.63 -25.39
N ALA A 880 0.08 -31.28 -26.11
CA ALA A 880 -0.06 -32.64 -26.65
C ALA A 880 -0.47 -33.70 -25.61
N ILE A 881 0.04 -33.60 -24.38
CA ILE A 881 -0.31 -34.53 -23.30
C ILE A 881 -1.83 -34.54 -23.04
N THR A 882 -2.48 -33.38 -23.02
CA THR A 882 -3.92 -33.26 -22.71
C THR A 882 -4.89 -33.48 -23.89
N CYS A 883 -4.38 -33.63 -25.10
CA CYS A 883 -5.21 -33.83 -26.30
C CYS A 883 -4.89 -35.16 -26.96
N ASP A 884 -5.89 -36.02 -27.22
CA ASP A 884 -5.66 -37.23 -28.04
C ASP A 884 -5.58 -36.92 -29.55
N GLU A 885 -5.16 -37.94 -30.31
CA GLU A 885 -5.05 -37.94 -31.77
C GLU A 885 -6.35 -37.51 -32.47
N THR A 886 -7.50 -37.88 -31.92
CA THR A 886 -8.82 -37.57 -32.51
C THR A 886 -9.14 -36.10 -32.31
N LEU A 887 -8.92 -35.57 -31.11
CA LEU A 887 -9.10 -34.15 -30.80
C LEU A 887 -8.14 -33.29 -31.62
N LEU A 888 -6.84 -33.62 -31.67
CA LEU A 888 -5.87 -32.88 -32.49
C LEU A 888 -6.26 -32.88 -33.98
N SER A 889 -6.72 -34.02 -34.51
CA SER A 889 -7.19 -34.13 -35.90
C SER A 889 -8.46 -33.31 -36.18
N GLN A 890 -9.42 -33.29 -35.25
CA GLN A 890 -10.63 -32.47 -35.40
C GLN A 890 -10.31 -30.97 -35.27
N LEU A 891 -9.45 -30.55 -34.33
CA LEU A 891 -9.00 -29.16 -34.23
C LEU A 891 -8.27 -28.71 -35.50
N GLY A 892 -7.39 -29.53 -36.07
CA GLY A 892 -6.76 -29.28 -37.36
C GLY A 892 -7.75 -29.24 -38.54
N THR A 893 -8.89 -29.92 -38.42
CA THR A 893 -10.00 -29.80 -39.37
C THR A 893 -10.72 -28.45 -39.24
N ILE A 894 -10.92 -27.93 -38.01
CA ILE A 894 -11.44 -26.56 -37.79
C ILE A 894 -10.49 -25.52 -38.38
N VAL A 895 -9.16 -25.67 -38.21
CA VAL A 895 -8.14 -24.79 -38.82
C VAL A 895 -8.27 -24.78 -40.35
N LYS A 896 -8.38 -25.96 -40.98
CA LYS A 896 -8.59 -26.08 -42.44
C LYS A 896 -9.90 -25.46 -42.92
N GLN A 897 -10.95 -25.50 -42.10
CA GLN A 897 -12.25 -24.87 -42.37
C GLN A 897 -12.29 -23.35 -42.11
N ASN A 898 -11.34 -22.82 -41.34
CA ASN A 898 -11.23 -21.41 -41.00
C ASN A 898 -9.84 -20.86 -41.40
N PRO A 899 -9.54 -20.68 -42.71
CA PRO A 899 -8.25 -20.18 -43.16
C PRO A 899 -7.83 -18.90 -42.44
N GLY A 900 -6.62 -18.87 -41.89
CA GLY A 900 -6.08 -17.73 -41.16
C GLY A 900 -6.54 -17.61 -39.69
N ILE A 901 -7.27 -18.58 -39.13
CA ILE A 901 -7.45 -18.68 -37.67
C ILE A 901 -6.10 -18.97 -37.00
N PRO A 902 -5.70 -18.25 -35.94
CA PRO A 902 -4.47 -18.59 -35.22
C PRO A 902 -4.61 -19.89 -34.42
N VAL A 903 -3.46 -20.49 -34.10
CA VAL A 903 -3.33 -21.65 -33.21
C VAL A 903 -2.34 -21.28 -32.10
N GLN A 904 -2.57 -21.74 -30.87
CA GLN A 904 -1.56 -21.64 -29.80
C GLN A 904 -1.49 -22.96 -29.02
N THR A 905 -0.28 -23.40 -28.66
CA THR A 905 -0.02 -24.57 -27.81
C THR A 905 1.28 -24.38 -27.01
N HIS A 906 1.47 -25.10 -25.90
CA HIS A 906 2.81 -25.30 -25.33
C HIS A 906 3.55 -26.31 -26.21
N PHE A 907 4.87 -26.17 -26.27
CA PHE A 907 5.71 -26.88 -27.23
C PHE A 907 7.13 -27.02 -26.70
N ASN A 908 7.62 -28.25 -26.57
CA ASN A 908 8.96 -28.58 -26.08
C ASN A 908 9.39 -27.74 -24.84
N GLU A 909 8.53 -27.69 -23.82
CA GLU A 909 8.71 -26.83 -22.64
C GLU A 909 9.72 -27.43 -21.66
N SER A 910 9.55 -28.69 -21.26
CA SER A 910 10.41 -29.32 -20.24
C SER A 910 10.80 -30.73 -20.63
N HIS A 911 11.92 -31.22 -20.08
CA HIS A 911 12.33 -32.62 -20.31
C HIS A 911 11.23 -33.62 -19.91
N GLY A 912 10.51 -33.38 -18.82
CA GLY A 912 9.40 -34.22 -18.39
C GLY A 912 8.24 -34.23 -19.38
N GLU A 913 7.86 -33.06 -19.90
CA GLU A 913 6.81 -32.89 -20.90
C GLU A 913 7.18 -33.53 -22.24
N VAL A 914 8.34 -33.19 -22.82
CA VAL A 914 8.85 -33.75 -24.09
C VAL A 914 8.91 -35.29 -24.05
N ASN A 915 9.37 -35.86 -22.94
CA ASN A 915 9.43 -37.31 -22.78
C ASN A 915 8.02 -37.92 -22.72
N PHE A 916 7.08 -37.31 -22.00
CA PHE A 916 5.72 -37.83 -21.88
C PHE A 916 4.91 -37.64 -23.18
N THR A 917 5.08 -36.53 -23.92
CA THR A 917 4.54 -36.39 -25.28
C THR A 917 5.05 -37.52 -26.19
N ARG A 918 6.35 -37.81 -26.17
CA ARG A 918 6.96 -38.88 -26.98
C ARG A 918 6.48 -40.28 -26.60
N ASP A 919 6.19 -40.53 -25.33
CA ASP A 919 5.62 -41.80 -24.87
C ASP A 919 4.13 -41.95 -25.24
N LEU A 920 3.37 -40.85 -25.32
CA LEU A 920 1.98 -40.83 -25.76
C LEU A 920 1.81 -40.90 -27.28
N PHE A 921 2.77 -40.39 -28.06
CA PHE A 921 2.73 -40.39 -29.53
C PHE A 921 4.01 -41.00 -30.16
N PRO A 922 4.34 -42.28 -29.88
CA PRO A 922 5.58 -42.91 -30.34
C PRO A 922 5.70 -43.06 -31.87
N GLN A 923 4.63 -42.77 -32.63
CA GLN A 923 4.62 -42.71 -34.09
C GLN A 923 5.31 -41.47 -34.67
N PHE A 924 5.51 -40.41 -33.88
CA PHE A 924 6.19 -39.17 -34.30
C PHE A 924 7.54 -39.05 -33.60
N LYS A 925 8.53 -38.47 -34.29
CA LYS A 925 9.90 -38.31 -33.76
C LYS A 925 10.02 -37.15 -32.79
N ASN A 926 9.22 -36.11 -33.00
CA ASN A 926 9.24 -34.85 -32.27
C ASN A 926 7.89 -34.13 -32.38
N GLU A 927 7.72 -33.07 -31.59
CA GLU A 927 6.45 -32.33 -31.52
C GLU A 927 6.13 -31.57 -32.81
N THR A 928 7.14 -31.16 -33.59
CA THR A 928 6.92 -30.55 -34.90
C THR A 928 6.22 -31.51 -35.86
N GLU A 929 6.71 -32.76 -35.98
CA GLU A 929 6.08 -33.79 -36.83
C GLU A 929 4.65 -34.14 -36.36
N LEU A 930 4.42 -34.16 -35.04
CA LEU A 930 3.11 -34.34 -34.40
C LEU A 930 2.11 -33.24 -34.80
N TYR A 931 2.40 -31.97 -34.50
CA TYR A 931 1.45 -30.88 -34.74
C TYR A 931 1.29 -30.55 -36.24
N ASP A 932 2.33 -30.75 -37.06
CA ASP A 932 2.27 -30.60 -38.53
C ASP A 932 1.38 -31.68 -39.17
N THR A 933 1.50 -32.94 -38.73
CA THR A 933 0.64 -34.05 -39.21
C THR A 933 -0.84 -33.76 -39.00
N TYR A 934 -1.21 -33.18 -37.85
CA TYR A 934 -2.59 -32.78 -37.58
C TYR A 934 -3.00 -31.47 -38.29
N GLY A 935 -2.07 -30.71 -38.86
CA GLY A 935 -2.33 -29.43 -39.52
C GLY A 935 -2.56 -28.28 -38.54
N LEU A 936 -1.93 -28.35 -37.37
CA LEU A 936 -1.96 -27.33 -36.32
C LEU A 936 -0.75 -26.38 -36.39
N LEU A 937 0.28 -26.72 -37.16
CA LEU A 937 1.37 -25.79 -37.50
C LEU A 937 1.05 -25.01 -38.78
N THR A 938 1.07 -23.68 -38.65
CA THR A 938 0.72 -22.70 -39.67
C THR A 938 1.57 -21.45 -39.48
N ASN A 939 1.52 -20.51 -40.42
CA ASN A 939 2.17 -19.21 -40.27
C ASN A 939 1.56 -18.33 -39.16
N ARG A 940 0.44 -18.74 -38.55
CA ARG A 940 -0.21 -18.11 -37.39
C ARG A 940 -0.26 -19.03 -36.16
N THR A 941 0.64 -20.01 -36.08
CA THR A 941 0.79 -20.87 -34.91
C THR A 941 1.80 -20.28 -33.93
N ILE A 942 1.40 -20.15 -32.67
CA ILE A 942 2.18 -19.65 -31.55
C ILE A 942 2.59 -20.84 -30.67
N LEU A 943 3.89 -21.10 -30.59
CA LEU A 943 4.51 -22.18 -29.82
C LEU A 943 5.11 -21.58 -28.54
N ALA A 944 4.47 -21.83 -27.40
CA ALA A 944 4.95 -21.31 -26.13
C ALA A 944 6.18 -22.08 -25.61
N HIS A 945 7.06 -21.37 -24.92
CA HIS A 945 8.31 -21.84 -24.32
C HIS A 945 9.40 -22.23 -25.32
N ALA A 946 9.19 -23.33 -26.07
CA ALA A 946 10.12 -23.86 -27.08
C ALA A 946 11.59 -23.91 -26.58
N ILE A 947 11.80 -24.61 -25.47
CA ILE A 947 13.10 -24.65 -24.78
C ILE A 947 14.00 -25.76 -25.34
N TYR A 948 13.41 -26.93 -25.63
CA TYR A 948 14.14 -28.14 -26.03
C TYR A 948 13.85 -28.60 -27.48
N PRO A 949 13.87 -27.71 -28.50
CA PRO A 949 13.68 -28.12 -29.88
C PRO A 949 14.83 -29.03 -30.34
N GLN A 950 14.50 -30.05 -31.13
CA GLN A 950 15.51 -30.88 -31.79
C GLN A 950 16.06 -30.15 -33.03
N PRO A 951 17.35 -30.35 -33.41
CA PRO A 951 17.97 -29.64 -34.54
C PRO A 951 17.22 -29.75 -35.87
N GLU A 952 16.53 -30.87 -36.10
CA GLU A 952 15.69 -31.15 -37.27
C GLU A 952 14.33 -30.44 -37.28
N GLU A 953 13.88 -29.85 -36.17
CA GLU A 953 12.61 -29.12 -36.09
C GLU A 953 12.73 -27.72 -36.68
N PHE A 954 13.85 -27.04 -36.43
CA PHE A 954 14.06 -25.64 -36.86
C PHE A 954 13.79 -25.37 -38.35
N PRO A 955 14.25 -26.21 -39.32
CA PRO A 955 13.96 -25.96 -40.73
C PRO A 955 12.46 -25.99 -41.04
N ARG A 956 11.71 -26.91 -40.43
CA ARG A 956 10.27 -27.07 -40.68
C ARG A 956 9.45 -25.97 -40.00
N LEU A 957 9.80 -25.63 -38.76
CA LEU A 957 9.24 -24.47 -38.06
C LEU A 957 9.46 -23.16 -38.85
N LYS A 958 10.62 -23.01 -39.51
CA LYS A 958 10.90 -21.85 -40.35
C LYS A 958 10.17 -21.89 -41.70
N GLU A 959 10.05 -23.05 -42.34
CA GLU A 959 9.31 -23.24 -43.59
C GLU A 959 7.82 -22.91 -43.43
N LEU A 960 7.21 -23.37 -42.32
CA LEU A 960 5.83 -23.08 -41.97
C LEU A 960 5.63 -21.66 -41.39
N ASP A 961 6.73 -20.93 -41.15
CA ASP A 961 6.78 -19.61 -40.51
C ASP A 961 5.99 -19.56 -39.18
N CYS A 962 6.19 -20.57 -38.33
CA CYS A 962 5.63 -20.60 -36.97
C CYS A 962 6.28 -19.50 -36.10
N GLY A 963 5.55 -19.07 -35.06
CA GLY A 963 6.04 -18.14 -34.05
C GLY A 963 6.35 -18.82 -32.72
N VAL A 964 7.38 -18.35 -32.02
CA VAL A 964 7.78 -18.80 -30.68
C VAL A 964 7.46 -17.71 -29.66
N ALA A 965 6.73 -18.07 -28.60
CA ALA A 965 6.49 -17.20 -27.44
C ALA A 965 7.46 -17.57 -26.32
N HIS A 966 8.57 -16.84 -26.23
CA HIS A 966 9.59 -17.06 -25.21
C HIS A 966 9.12 -16.53 -23.84
N CYS A 967 9.02 -17.43 -22.86
CA CYS A 967 8.50 -17.15 -21.52
C CYS A 967 9.60 -17.30 -20.46
N PRO A 968 10.57 -16.38 -20.35
CA PRO A 968 11.76 -16.56 -19.50
C PRO A 968 11.48 -16.65 -17.98
N ILE A 969 10.37 -16.08 -17.49
CA ILE A 969 10.04 -16.08 -16.05
C ILE A 969 9.61 -17.47 -15.54
N PRO A 970 8.62 -18.19 -16.11
CA PRO A 970 8.33 -19.57 -15.70
C PRO A 970 9.55 -20.46 -15.89
N ASN A 971 10.21 -20.36 -17.06
CA ASN A 971 11.35 -21.19 -17.45
C ASN A 971 12.50 -21.18 -16.43
N THR A 972 12.64 -20.12 -15.63
CA THR A 972 13.70 -19.96 -14.62
C THR A 972 13.23 -20.10 -13.17
N THR A 973 11.95 -20.42 -12.93
CA THR A 973 11.37 -20.46 -11.58
C THR A 973 10.51 -21.70 -11.25
N MET A 974 10.52 -22.70 -12.12
CA MET A 974 10.10 -24.08 -11.82
C MET A 974 11.22 -24.84 -11.07
N ASP A 975 11.25 -26.17 -11.16
CA ASP A 975 12.26 -27.05 -10.57
C ASP A 975 13.61 -27.04 -11.32
N GLU A 976 13.61 -26.90 -12.65
CA GLU A 976 14.81 -26.71 -13.48
C GLU A 976 14.99 -25.24 -13.91
N PHE A 977 16.26 -24.81 -14.07
CA PHE A 977 16.59 -23.53 -14.72
C PHE A 977 16.71 -23.76 -16.23
N MET A 978 15.60 -23.59 -16.94
CA MET A 978 15.45 -23.98 -18.34
C MET A 978 15.82 -22.83 -19.30
N ILE A 979 16.76 -23.07 -20.22
CA ILE A 979 17.39 -22.02 -21.05
C ILE A 979 17.02 -22.19 -22.53
N ALA A 980 16.05 -21.38 -23.00
CA ALA A 980 15.59 -21.43 -24.38
C ALA A 980 16.63 -20.88 -25.37
N PRO A 981 16.82 -21.49 -26.57
CA PRO A 981 17.85 -21.11 -27.54
C PRO A 981 17.42 -19.91 -28.41
N VAL A 982 17.03 -18.78 -27.79
CA VAL A 982 16.46 -17.60 -28.48
C VAL A 982 17.35 -17.07 -29.61
N ARG A 983 18.67 -17.04 -29.40
CA ARG A 983 19.66 -16.62 -30.41
C ARG A 983 19.63 -17.49 -31.68
N GLU A 984 19.38 -18.80 -31.54
CA GLU A 984 19.32 -19.76 -32.64
C GLU A 984 18.01 -19.59 -33.45
N TYR A 985 16.90 -19.25 -32.79
CA TYR A 985 15.67 -18.89 -33.50
C TYR A 985 15.84 -17.62 -34.33
N LEU A 986 16.44 -16.57 -33.73
CA LEU A 986 16.69 -15.29 -34.41
C LEU A 986 17.67 -15.43 -35.58
N SER A 987 18.77 -16.19 -35.41
CA SER A 987 19.77 -16.41 -36.49
C SER A 987 19.18 -17.16 -37.69
N ARG A 988 18.15 -17.97 -37.46
CA ARG A 988 17.39 -18.70 -38.50
C ARG A 988 16.19 -17.93 -39.05
N GLY A 989 15.93 -16.72 -38.55
CA GLY A 989 14.81 -15.88 -38.95
C GLY A 989 13.44 -16.43 -38.56
N ILE A 990 13.36 -17.29 -37.54
CA ILE A 990 12.11 -17.75 -36.93
C ILE A 990 11.53 -16.58 -36.12
N LYS A 991 10.20 -16.45 -36.13
CA LYS A 991 9.52 -15.34 -35.43
C LYS A 991 9.53 -15.62 -33.93
N VAL A 992 9.98 -14.67 -33.13
CA VAL A 992 10.02 -14.79 -31.67
C VAL A 992 9.39 -13.55 -31.06
N GLY A 993 8.60 -13.76 -30.01
CA GLY A 993 8.05 -12.73 -29.13
C GLY A 993 8.16 -13.14 -27.67
N LEU A 994 7.73 -12.27 -26.76
CA LEU A 994 7.77 -12.52 -25.32
C LEU A 994 6.40 -12.87 -24.75
N GLY A 995 6.36 -13.79 -23.79
CA GLY A 995 5.16 -14.17 -23.04
C GLY A 995 5.34 -13.97 -21.53
N THR A 996 4.30 -13.49 -20.84
CA THR A 996 4.31 -13.42 -19.36
C THR A 996 4.07 -14.78 -18.72
N ASP A 997 3.38 -15.69 -19.41
CA ASP A 997 2.86 -16.95 -18.87
C ASP A 997 2.18 -16.76 -17.51
N CYS A 998 1.20 -15.85 -17.44
CA CYS A 998 0.59 -15.45 -16.18
C CYS A 998 0.06 -16.64 -15.36
N GLY A 999 0.78 -17.07 -14.32
CA GLY A 999 0.52 -18.31 -13.62
C GLY A 999 1.80 -19.06 -13.32
N GLY A 1000 2.44 -19.64 -14.36
CA GLY A 1000 3.80 -20.15 -14.28
C GLY A 1000 4.80 -19.01 -14.06
N GLY A 1001 4.68 -17.95 -14.86
CA GLY A 1001 5.25 -16.64 -14.57
C GLY A 1001 4.57 -15.95 -13.39
N TYR A 1002 5.37 -15.38 -12.48
CA TYR A 1002 4.84 -14.64 -11.30
C TYR A 1002 4.62 -13.13 -11.56
N SER A 1003 5.33 -12.54 -12.53
CA SER A 1003 5.11 -11.14 -12.92
C SER A 1003 4.10 -11.05 -14.06
N SER A 1004 3.40 -9.93 -14.13
CA SER A 1004 2.56 -9.55 -15.28
C SER A 1004 3.19 -8.39 -16.08
N SER A 1005 4.44 -8.00 -15.76
CA SER A 1005 5.13 -6.88 -16.41
C SER A 1005 5.98 -7.36 -17.58
N MET A 1006 5.76 -6.80 -18.77
CA MET A 1006 6.62 -7.08 -19.92
C MET A 1006 8.07 -6.57 -19.71
N LEU A 1007 8.27 -5.56 -18.86
CA LEU A 1007 9.61 -5.10 -18.45
C LEU A 1007 10.37 -6.19 -17.70
N ASP A 1008 9.71 -6.90 -16.77
CA ASP A 1008 10.31 -8.03 -16.06
C ASP A 1008 10.57 -9.23 -16.99
N VAL A 1009 9.70 -9.45 -17.98
CA VAL A 1009 9.90 -10.50 -18.98
C VAL A 1009 11.13 -10.19 -19.85
N MET A 1010 11.32 -8.94 -20.30
CA MET A 1010 12.53 -8.52 -21.00
C MET A 1010 13.79 -8.70 -20.13
N ARG A 1011 13.76 -8.27 -18.87
CA ARG A 1011 14.86 -8.49 -17.89
C ARG A 1011 15.21 -9.98 -17.75
N ALA A 1012 14.21 -10.84 -17.67
CA ALA A 1012 14.41 -12.28 -17.59
C ALA A 1012 14.96 -12.85 -18.92
N ALA A 1013 14.50 -12.37 -20.09
CA ALA A 1013 15.04 -12.76 -21.39
C ALA A 1013 16.54 -12.45 -21.51
N PHE A 1014 16.97 -11.26 -21.06
CA PHE A 1014 18.38 -10.90 -20.95
C PHE A 1014 19.15 -11.92 -20.10
N MET A 1015 18.72 -12.15 -18.86
CA MET A 1015 19.41 -13.08 -17.93
C MET A 1015 19.52 -14.49 -18.51
N VAL A 1016 18.45 -15.01 -19.13
CA VAL A 1016 18.44 -16.31 -19.82
C VAL A 1016 19.42 -16.32 -21.01
N SER A 1017 19.48 -15.24 -21.80
CA SER A 1017 20.40 -15.16 -22.94
C SER A 1017 21.88 -15.08 -22.53
N VAL A 1018 22.21 -14.43 -21.40
CA VAL A 1018 23.56 -14.40 -20.83
C VAL A 1018 23.92 -15.77 -20.23
N ALA A 1019 22.97 -16.47 -19.62
CA ALA A 1019 23.15 -17.85 -19.21
C ALA A 1019 23.44 -18.76 -20.43
N LYS A 1020 22.73 -18.58 -21.55
CA LYS A 1020 22.99 -19.33 -22.80
C LYS A 1020 24.35 -19.02 -23.42
N GLN A 1021 24.78 -17.77 -23.40
CA GLN A 1021 26.14 -17.39 -23.80
C GLN A 1021 27.19 -18.13 -22.96
N THR A 1022 26.97 -18.21 -21.65
CA THR A 1022 27.88 -18.89 -20.71
C THR A 1022 27.92 -20.40 -20.96
N GLU A 1023 26.77 -21.04 -21.09
CA GLU A 1023 26.61 -22.47 -21.40
C GLU A 1023 27.32 -22.86 -22.72
N THR A 1024 27.16 -22.03 -23.76
CA THR A 1024 27.70 -22.30 -25.10
C THR A 1024 29.12 -21.79 -25.33
N GLY A 1025 29.81 -21.31 -24.29
CA GLY A 1025 31.19 -20.81 -24.40
C GLY A 1025 31.32 -19.57 -25.32
N GLY A 1026 30.26 -18.76 -25.41
CA GLY A 1026 30.21 -17.56 -26.23
C GLY A 1026 29.74 -17.75 -27.68
N LYS A 1027 29.35 -18.97 -28.10
CA LYS A 1027 28.78 -19.23 -29.43
C LYS A 1027 27.46 -18.44 -29.62
N ASP A 1028 26.56 -18.54 -28.66
CA ASP A 1028 25.27 -17.85 -28.71
C ASP A 1028 25.40 -16.49 -28.01
N ALA A 1029 25.44 -15.40 -28.78
CA ALA A 1029 25.50 -14.06 -28.21
C ALA A 1029 24.21 -13.72 -27.42
N PRO A 1030 24.31 -12.99 -26.28
CA PRO A 1030 23.14 -12.58 -25.49
C PRO A 1030 22.27 -11.61 -26.29
N LEU A 1031 21.03 -11.39 -25.83
CA LEU A 1031 20.13 -10.41 -26.44
C LEU A 1031 20.60 -8.98 -26.11
N SER A 1032 20.47 -8.08 -27.08
CA SER A 1032 20.61 -6.64 -26.86
C SER A 1032 19.33 -5.99 -26.32
N VAL A 1033 19.42 -4.70 -25.98
CA VAL A 1033 18.26 -3.88 -25.59
C VAL A 1033 17.27 -3.72 -26.74
N ALA A 1034 17.77 -3.44 -27.94
CA ALA A 1034 16.97 -3.39 -29.15
C ALA A 1034 16.26 -4.73 -29.43
N GLU A 1035 16.98 -5.86 -29.30
CA GLU A 1035 16.41 -7.19 -29.54
C GLU A 1035 15.34 -7.53 -28.50
N SER A 1036 15.59 -7.31 -27.21
CA SER A 1036 14.61 -7.59 -26.15
C SER A 1036 13.33 -6.77 -26.32
N PHE A 1037 13.46 -5.50 -26.70
CA PHE A 1037 12.32 -4.62 -26.99
C PHE A 1037 11.60 -4.98 -28.29
N TYR A 1038 12.32 -5.39 -29.34
CA TYR A 1038 11.75 -5.95 -30.56
C TYR A 1038 10.88 -7.18 -30.24
N LEU A 1039 11.36 -8.13 -29.43
CA LEU A 1039 10.58 -9.30 -29.03
C LEU A 1039 9.30 -8.93 -28.25
N ALA A 1040 9.33 -7.84 -27.48
CA ALA A 1040 8.17 -7.32 -26.75
C ALA A 1040 7.17 -6.53 -27.62
N THR A 1041 7.55 -6.15 -28.84
CA THR A 1041 6.77 -5.27 -29.75
C THR A 1041 6.60 -5.92 -31.14
N LEU A 1042 7.36 -5.54 -32.16
CA LEU A 1042 7.21 -6.04 -33.54
C LEU A 1042 7.44 -7.56 -33.66
N GLY A 1043 8.38 -8.13 -32.92
CA GLY A 1043 8.58 -9.58 -32.83
C GLY A 1043 7.33 -10.29 -32.30
N GLY A 1044 6.72 -9.74 -31.25
CA GLY A 1044 5.43 -10.19 -30.73
C GLY A 1044 4.29 -10.06 -31.75
N ALA A 1045 4.22 -8.95 -32.49
CA ALA A 1045 3.23 -8.75 -33.55
C ALA A 1045 3.35 -9.81 -34.65
N ARG A 1046 4.59 -10.11 -35.07
CA ARG A 1046 4.91 -11.15 -36.07
C ARG A 1046 4.54 -12.56 -35.59
N VAL A 1047 4.68 -12.85 -34.30
CA VAL A 1047 4.23 -14.13 -33.70
C VAL A 1047 2.70 -14.21 -33.67
N ALA A 1048 1.99 -13.13 -33.34
CA ALA A 1048 0.53 -13.07 -33.37
C ALA A 1048 -0.07 -13.00 -34.80
N GLY A 1049 0.75 -12.75 -35.83
CA GLY A 1049 0.31 -12.47 -37.20
C GLY A 1049 -0.51 -11.17 -37.25
N LEU A 1050 0.10 -10.09 -36.76
CA LEU A 1050 -0.47 -8.74 -36.64
C LEU A 1050 0.56 -7.65 -37.02
N GLU A 1051 1.70 -8.00 -37.62
CA GLU A 1051 2.78 -7.07 -37.98
C GLU A 1051 2.40 -6.05 -39.07
N ASP A 1052 1.31 -6.32 -39.79
CA ASP A 1052 0.65 -5.43 -40.75
C ASP A 1052 -0.36 -4.48 -40.08
N ARG A 1053 -0.54 -4.58 -38.75
CA ARG A 1053 -1.47 -3.76 -37.97
C ARG A 1053 -0.84 -3.07 -36.76
N VAL A 1054 0.10 -3.68 -36.04
CA VAL A 1054 0.63 -3.16 -34.76
C VAL A 1054 2.10 -3.55 -34.51
N GLY A 1055 2.64 -3.11 -33.37
CA GLY A 1055 3.99 -3.46 -32.89
C GLY A 1055 5.08 -2.50 -33.32
N ARG A 1056 4.76 -1.48 -34.12
CA ARG A 1056 5.69 -0.46 -34.63
C ARG A 1056 4.93 0.81 -35.06
N PHE A 1057 5.59 1.95 -35.17
CA PHE A 1057 5.01 3.21 -35.67
C PHE A 1057 5.24 3.39 -37.17
N ALA A 1058 4.26 3.02 -38.00
CA ALA A 1058 4.31 3.25 -39.44
C ALA A 1058 2.93 3.65 -40.01
N PRO A 1059 2.87 4.47 -41.08
CA PRO A 1059 1.62 4.81 -41.75
C PRO A 1059 0.83 3.58 -42.20
N GLY A 1060 -0.48 3.59 -41.95
CA GLY A 1060 -1.41 2.48 -42.19
C GLY A 1060 -1.64 1.56 -40.98
N LEU A 1061 -0.72 1.54 -40.00
CA LEU A 1061 -0.86 0.73 -38.79
C LEU A 1061 -1.82 1.36 -37.78
N GLU A 1062 -2.33 0.57 -36.84
CA GLU A 1062 -3.18 1.00 -35.73
C GLU A 1062 -2.32 1.55 -34.58
N PHE A 1063 -2.77 2.65 -33.96
CA PHE A 1063 -2.05 3.29 -32.85
C PHE A 1063 -2.28 2.53 -31.53
N ASP A 1064 -1.61 1.39 -31.40
CA ASP A 1064 -1.39 0.67 -30.15
C ASP A 1064 -0.07 1.17 -29.55
N ALA A 1065 -0.16 1.98 -28.49
CA ALA A 1065 0.97 2.76 -28.00
C ALA A 1065 0.98 2.90 -26.47
N CYS A 1066 2.16 3.09 -25.89
CA CYS A 1066 2.35 3.51 -24.51
C CYS A 1066 3.09 4.84 -24.47
N LEU A 1067 2.58 5.79 -23.67
CA LEU A 1067 3.35 6.96 -23.26
C LEU A 1067 4.15 6.58 -22.03
N VAL A 1068 5.47 6.56 -22.17
CA VAL A 1068 6.39 6.42 -21.05
C VAL A 1068 6.74 7.80 -20.55
N ARG A 1069 6.70 8.00 -19.24
CA ARG A 1069 7.27 9.15 -18.55
C ARG A 1069 8.44 8.70 -17.69
N THR A 1070 9.58 9.31 -17.90
CA THR A 1070 10.78 9.17 -17.08
C THR A 1070 10.82 10.28 -16.03
N GLY A 1071 11.60 10.09 -14.96
CA GLY A 1071 11.57 11.00 -13.82
C GLY A 1071 10.27 10.93 -13.01
N VAL A 1072 9.61 12.09 -12.80
CA VAL A 1072 8.58 12.41 -11.79
C VAL A 1072 7.31 11.54 -11.89
N VAL A 1073 7.44 10.33 -11.37
CA VAL A 1073 6.47 9.23 -11.39
C VAL A 1073 6.64 8.49 -10.06
N GLU A 1074 5.59 7.86 -9.53
CA GLU A 1074 5.65 7.11 -8.27
C GLU A 1074 6.54 5.83 -8.32
N GLY A 1075 7.38 5.69 -9.35
CA GLY A 1075 8.22 4.55 -9.73
C GLY A 1075 9.50 4.37 -8.92
N ILE A 1076 10.27 3.33 -9.26
CA ILE A 1076 11.63 3.13 -8.75
C ILE A 1076 12.73 3.24 -9.82
N MET A 1077 12.38 3.70 -11.04
CA MET A 1077 13.31 3.93 -12.14
C MET A 1077 14.56 4.69 -11.69
N ALA A 1078 15.73 4.30 -12.21
CA ALA A 1078 16.99 4.95 -11.96
C ALA A 1078 16.93 6.45 -12.35
N PRO A 1079 17.60 7.34 -11.59
CA PRO A 1079 17.76 8.73 -11.99
C PRO A 1079 18.33 8.86 -13.40
N ILE A 1080 17.88 9.86 -14.14
CA ILE A 1080 18.52 10.29 -15.38
C ILE A 1080 19.66 11.23 -14.99
N GLU A 1081 20.85 10.93 -15.49
CA GLU A 1081 22.08 11.72 -15.36
C GLU A 1081 22.36 12.44 -16.69
N GLU A 1082 23.15 13.51 -16.66
CA GLU A 1082 23.43 14.34 -17.85
C GLU A 1082 24.17 13.60 -18.98
N GLU A 1083 24.80 12.46 -18.66
CA GLU A 1083 25.61 11.66 -19.58
C GLU A 1083 24.83 10.52 -20.25
N ASP A 1084 23.56 10.25 -19.85
CA ASP A 1084 22.85 9.04 -20.28
C ASP A 1084 22.49 9.00 -21.77
N GLY A 1085 22.20 10.17 -22.35
CA GLY A 1085 21.61 10.27 -23.69
C GLY A 1085 20.28 9.51 -23.83
N VAL A 1086 19.80 9.42 -25.07
CA VAL A 1086 18.50 8.81 -25.38
C VAL A 1086 18.46 7.32 -25.07
N GLU A 1087 19.48 6.62 -25.54
CA GLU A 1087 19.60 5.17 -25.46
C GLU A 1087 19.75 4.73 -24.00
N GLY A 1088 20.53 5.46 -23.19
CA GLY A 1088 20.67 5.22 -21.75
C GLY A 1088 19.38 5.53 -20.98
N VAL A 1089 18.63 6.57 -21.34
CA VAL A 1089 17.29 6.85 -20.75
C VAL A 1089 16.30 5.71 -21.05
N PHE A 1090 16.30 5.21 -22.28
CA PHE A 1090 15.46 4.08 -22.69
C PHE A 1090 15.86 2.77 -22.00
N GLU A 1091 17.16 2.47 -21.95
CA GLU A 1091 17.69 1.30 -21.25
C GLU A 1091 17.38 1.39 -19.74
N LYS A 1092 17.53 2.56 -19.11
CA LYS A 1092 17.11 2.77 -17.71
C LYS A 1092 15.62 2.49 -17.52
N PHE A 1093 14.73 2.89 -18.44
CA PHE A 1093 13.32 2.54 -18.36
C PHE A 1093 13.10 1.02 -18.46
N LEU A 1094 13.71 0.35 -19.44
CA LEU A 1094 13.57 -1.10 -19.59
C LEU A 1094 14.14 -1.88 -18.40
N MET A 1095 15.31 -1.47 -17.88
CA MET A 1095 16.02 -2.20 -16.82
C MET A 1095 15.58 -1.84 -15.40
N THR A 1096 14.98 -0.66 -15.16
CA THR A 1096 14.62 -0.20 -13.81
C THR A 1096 13.23 0.42 -13.66
N GLY A 1097 12.53 0.74 -14.75
CA GLY A 1097 11.17 1.27 -14.75
C GLY A 1097 10.10 0.23 -14.40
N ASP A 1098 8.85 0.68 -14.31
CA ASP A 1098 7.71 -0.19 -13.99
C ASP A 1098 6.39 0.37 -14.57
N ASP A 1099 5.24 -0.24 -14.23
CA ASP A 1099 3.93 0.15 -14.75
C ASP A 1099 3.47 1.57 -14.39
N ARG A 1100 4.15 2.21 -13.42
CA ARG A 1100 3.92 3.61 -13.07
C ARG A 1100 4.52 4.54 -14.13
N ASN A 1101 5.65 4.17 -14.74
CA ASN A 1101 6.27 4.92 -15.83
C ASN A 1101 5.43 4.93 -17.12
N ILE A 1102 4.63 3.90 -17.34
CA ILE A 1102 3.71 3.82 -18.49
C ILE A 1102 2.46 4.65 -18.17
N VAL A 1103 2.49 5.97 -18.36
CA VAL A 1103 1.46 6.88 -17.84
C VAL A 1103 0.14 6.86 -18.63
N ARG A 1104 0.20 6.58 -19.95
CA ARG A 1104 -0.98 6.43 -20.83
C ARG A 1104 -0.80 5.23 -21.75
N VAL A 1105 -1.89 4.59 -22.13
CA VAL A 1105 -1.92 3.46 -23.09
C VAL A 1105 -3.10 3.63 -24.03
N TRP A 1106 -2.84 3.47 -25.32
CA TRP A 1106 -3.85 3.44 -26.37
C TRP A 1106 -3.88 2.09 -27.06
N VAL A 1107 -5.07 1.68 -27.47
CA VAL A 1107 -5.31 0.57 -28.39
C VAL A 1107 -6.17 1.12 -29.52
N ARG A 1108 -5.68 1.03 -30.76
CA ARG A 1108 -6.32 1.58 -31.95
C ARG A 1108 -6.74 3.04 -31.74
N GLY A 1109 -5.82 3.87 -31.24
CA GLY A 1109 -6.06 5.29 -30.95
C GLY A 1109 -7.03 5.60 -29.80
N ARG A 1110 -7.76 4.62 -29.26
CA ARG A 1110 -8.59 4.77 -28.06
C ARG A 1110 -7.71 4.68 -26.83
N GLU A 1111 -7.76 5.70 -25.97
CA GLU A 1111 -7.10 5.65 -24.67
C GLU A 1111 -7.82 4.64 -23.76
N VAL A 1112 -7.06 3.66 -23.28
CA VAL A 1112 -7.52 2.56 -22.40
C VAL A 1112 -6.84 2.60 -21.03
N LYS A 1113 -5.77 3.37 -20.89
CA LYS A 1113 -5.18 3.81 -19.61
C LYS A 1113 -4.87 5.31 -19.73
N GLY A 1114 -5.42 6.11 -18.82
CA GLY A 1114 -5.27 7.57 -18.81
C GLY A 1114 -6.58 8.30 -19.12
N SER A 1115 -6.76 9.49 -18.52
CA SER A 1115 -8.01 10.27 -18.44
C SER A 1115 -9.23 9.56 -17.82
N SER A 1116 -9.56 9.95 -16.57
CA SER A 1116 -10.89 9.85 -15.94
C SER A 1116 -11.72 8.56 -16.14
N SER A 1117 -11.39 7.49 -15.38
CA SER A 1117 -12.40 6.51 -14.91
C SER A 1117 -12.16 6.07 -13.46
N ALA A 1118 -11.83 7.05 -12.61
CA ALA A 1118 -11.75 6.93 -11.15
C ALA A 1118 -12.23 8.24 -10.49
#